data_AF-W5LAF6-F1
#
_entry.id   AF-W5LAF6-F1
#
_cell.length_a   1.000
_cell.length_b   1.000
_cell.length_c   1.000
_cell.angle_alpha   90.00
_cell.angle_beta   90.00
_cell.angle_gamma   90.00
#
_symmetry.space_group_name_H-M   'P 1'
#
loop_
_entity.id
_entity.type
_entity.pdbx_description
1 polymer ?
#
loop_
_entity_poly.entity_id
_entity_poly.type
_entity_poly.pdbx_seq_one_letter_code
_entity_poly.pdbx_strand_id
1 'polypeptide(L)'
;MACARVPLDEQQVTEGPKGRERTLPALHPERKEDRCFMLYQPPPEDASPAQVEEFLEHAQFISEDLEWLLALPHDKFWCQVVFDESLQKCLDSYLRNAPRGTDCASLSSSPAVAEMQRSLHRSVFMVFLRMATHKESKDNFITPAVFGEIIYDNFLFDIPKILDLCVLFGRGNSQLLHKMIENIFSQQPSYYNDLNETVPSVIQVFDTVLEKCGIHSEETGANEPLKLNTHPRRTTMTMTEEAAVPDLEKAVIKRNFDKCLQEDLWRRVCHSRRRMVEITHLLLQHTCLQPILEGSEHTASFVEDFLQTFTAFLQEKRFLADYDELFPVADDISLLQQAFPHLDDTRTSYLLQAVESAWDSTGKKRPVTASSANQSRDTGSKTSWDTAPAKLEAAGGGATAGAEFRGAEAMMDIPRKGSNGAVCTVSAGELESLLTHIRDLLPDLGEGFLLACLEEYGYDGELVINNILEDKLAPDLNKLDRSMPRPVNEVQPPVITSRSNVFDDDEFDVFNRDQVDMSRVWKGRRKGESVREMLNDKRHVDEQRDRYRSYQTVVDEIPITSDPAGNQGGAYGFDDYDDEYDDTYDINQVGANDLDEDDELLNRRPFTTPQVLSMGRKGEEEEEEGEEEVEEKEDAVKRDQFVQDPAVLRERAEARRLAMQNRRGYRPPPQSNVVGGPKGRGQTQETTQDRRRKEMNKSRGVNHNRRAMADRKRNKGMIPS
;
A
#
# COMPACT_ATOMS: atom_id res chain seq x y z
N MET A 1 -34.82 -12.57 26.10
CA MET A 1 -35.21 -12.44 24.70
C MET A 1 -34.22 -11.46 24.08
N ALA A 2 -33.32 -11.93 23.22
CA ALA A 2 -32.46 -11.02 22.47
C ALA A 2 -33.38 -10.28 21.47
N CYS A 3 -33.49 -8.97 21.61
CA CYS A 3 -34.22 -8.16 20.62
C CYS A 3 -33.56 -8.40 19.27
N ALA A 4 -34.31 -8.80 18.25
CA ALA A 4 -33.78 -8.89 16.90
C ALA A 4 -33.24 -7.51 16.51
N ARG A 5 -32.01 -7.45 16.02
CA ARG A 5 -31.38 -6.18 15.62
C ARG A 5 -32.04 -5.73 14.32
N VAL A 6 -32.70 -4.59 14.37
CA VAL A 6 -33.50 -4.03 13.26
C VAL A 6 -32.57 -3.19 12.37
N PRO A 7 -32.61 -3.30 11.03
CA PRO A 7 -31.82 -2.46 10.15
C PRO A 7 -32.27 -0.99 10.22
N LEU A 8 -31.37 -0.04 9.93
CA LEU A 8 -31.63 1.40 10.09
C LEU A 8 -32.87 1.89 9.31
N ASP A 9 -33.11 1.34 8.13
CA ASP A 9 -34.26 1.64 7.27
C ASP A 9 -35.62 1.25 7.87
N GLU A 10 -35.64 0.28 8.79
CA GLU A 10 -36.86 -0.16 9.50
C GLU A 10 -36.94 0.39 10.94
N GLN A 11 -35.86 1.02 11.43
CA GLN A 11 -35.82 1.57 12.78
C GLN A 11 -36.74 2.80 12.91
N GLN A 12 -37.38 2.92 14.06
CA GLN A 12 -38.12 4.11 14.48
C GLN A 12 -37.49 4.68 15.74
N VAL A 13 -37.38 6.01 15.78
CA VAL A 13 -36.80 6.75 16.90
C VAL A 13 -37.85 7.69 17.45
N THR A 14 -38.03 7.67 18.77
CA THR A 14 -38.94 8.58 19.47
C THR A 14 -38.13 9.73 20.07
N GLU A 15 -38.31 10.92 19.52
CA GLU A 15 -37.61 12.15 19.92
C GLU A 15 -38.62 13.23 20.31
N GLY A 16 -38.28 14.06 21.31
CA GLY A 16 -39.08 15.20 21.75
C GLY A 16 -39.07 15.47 23.26
N PRO A 17 -39.49 16.67 23.70
CA PRO A 17 -39.62 16.97 25.12
C PRO A 17 -40.70 16.08 25.76
N LYS A 18 -40.47 15.63 27.00
CA LYS A 18 -41.40 14.76 27.74
C LYS A 18 -42.83 15.30 27.68
N GLY A 19 -43.72 14.54 27.04
CA GLY A 19 -45.14 14.90 26.84
C GLY A 19 -45.52 15.37 25.42
N ARG A 20 -44.56 15.55 24.51
CA ARG A 20 -44.77 15.75 23.06
C ARG A 20 -43.80 14.91 22.22
N GLU A 21 -43.58 13.67 22.65
CA GLU A 21 -42.73 12.71 21.94
C GLU A 21 -43.36 12.35 20.59
N ARG A 22 -42.57 12.45 19.52
CA ARG A 22 -42.96 12.02 18.18
C ARG A 22 -42.10 10.83 17.78
N THR A 23 -42.73 9.77 17.30
CA THR A 23 -42.03 8.63 16.71
C THR A 23 -41.85 8.91 15.22
N LEU A 24 -40.59 8.99 14.80
CA LEU A 24 -40.18 9.23 13.42
C LEU A 24 -39.38 8.02 12.91
N PRO A 25 -39.32 7.80 11.58
CA PRO A 25 -38.32 6.92 11.00
C PRO A 25 -36.91 7.35 11.42
N ALA A 26 -36.00 6.39 11.60
CA ALA A 26 -34.62 6.71 11.96
C ALA A 26 -33.94 7.56 10.86
N LEU A 27 -34.20 7.28 9.59
CA LEU A 27 -33.81 8.15 8.48
C LEU A 27 -34.92 9.19 8.24
N HIS A 28 -34.69 10.43 8.68
CA HIS A 28 -35.67 11.50 8.50
C HIS A 28 -34.99 12.88 8.32
N PRO A 29 -35.50 13.76 7.44
CA PRO A 29 -34.91 15.09 7.21
C PRO A 29 -34.78 15.94 8.47
N GLU A 30 -35.76 15.89 9.39
CA GLU A 30 -35.73 16.65 10.65
C GLU A 30 -34.67 16.15 11.65
N ARG A 31 -34.04 14.98 11.40
CA ARG A 31 -33.01 14.41 12.28
C ARG A 31 -31.58 14.75 11.83
N LYS A 32 -31.42 15.42 10.68
CA LYS A 32 -30.12 15.98 10.27
C LYS A 32 -29.80 17.20 11.12
N GLU A 33 -28.52 17.47 11.31
CA GLU A 33 -28.08 18.67 12.01
C GLU A 33 -27.99 19.84 11.03
N ASP A 34 -28.35 21.04 11.47
CA ASP A 34 -28.27 22.27 10.69
C ASP A 34 -26.82 22.75 10.60
N ARG A 35 -26.04 22.08 9.76
CA ARG A 35 -24.65 22.41 9.44
C ARG A 35 -24.51 22.77 7.96
N CYS A 36 -23.60 23.68 7.64
CA CYS A 36 -23.33 24.12 6.28
C CYS A 36 -21.90 23.73 5.90
N PHE A 37 -21.76 22.84 4.92
CA PHE A 37 -20.45 22.42 4.43
C PHE A 37 -19.96 23.35 3.31
N MET A 38 -18.72 23.83 3.45
CA MET A 38 -18.12 24.71 2.45
C MET A 38 -17.61 23.95 1.23
N LEU A 39 -17.67 24.57 0.05
CA LEU A 39 -17.15 23.99 -1.19
C LEU A 39 -15.63 24.00 -1.20
N TYR A 40 -15.00 22.92 -1.63
CA TYR A 40 -13.55 22.82 -1.75
C TYR A 40 -13.01 23.71 -2.89
N GLN A 41 -11.89 24.38 -2.61
CA GLN A 41 -11.11 25.11 -3.59
C GLN A 41 -9.65 24.61 -3.56
N PRO A 42 -9.01 24.37 -4.72
CA PRO A 42 -7.63 23.93 -4.77
C PRO A 42 -6.66 25.05 -4.33
N PRO A 43 -5.46 24.71 -3.85
CA PRO A 43 -4.47 25.73 -3.52
C PRO A 43 -4.07 26.52 -4.79
N PRO A 44 -3.78 27.83 -4.67
CA PRO A 44 -3.35 28.64 -5.81
C PRO A 44 -1.96 28.21 -6.31
N GLU A 45 -1.74 28.24 -7.63
CA GLU A 45 -0.47 27.84 -8.25
C GLU A 45 0.69 28.81 -7.93
N ASP A 46 0.42 30.13 -7.94
CA ASP A 46 1.36 31.21 -7.59
C ASP A 46 0.91 31.93 -6.31
N ALA A 47 0.77 31.17 -5.22
CA ALA A 47 0.15 31.68 -4.00
C ALA A 47 1.04 32.70 -3.24
N SER A 48 0.55 33.93 -3.13
CA SER A 48 1.05 34.86 -2.11
C SER A 48 0.77 34.33 -0.70
N PRO A 49 1.52 34.76 0.34
CA PRO A 49 1.30 34.29 1.71
C PRO A 49 -0.16 34.44 2.18
N ALA A 50 -0.83 35.53 1.77
CA ALA A 50 -2.24 35.78 2.09
C ALA A 50 -3.18 34.75 1.45
N GLN A 51 -2.93 34.34 0.21
CA GLN A 51 -3.74 33.31 -0.47
C GLN A 51 -3.49 31.91 0.09
N VAL A 52 -2.28 31.64 0.59
CA VAL A 52 -1.99 30.40 1.32
C VAL A 52 -2.76 30.36 2.63
N GLU A 53 -2.78 31.47 3.38
CA GLU A 53 -3.54 31.58 4.63
C GLU A 53 -5.05 31.42 4.41
N GLU A 54 -5.61 32.10 3.41
CA GLU A 54 -7.01 31.95 3.00
C GLU A 54 -7.36 30.50 2.67
N PHE A 55 -6.52 29.82 1.89
CA PHE A 55 -6.71 28.40 1.58
C PHE A 55 -6.68 27.54 2.86
N LEU A 56 -5.73 27.79 3.77
CA LEU A 56 -5.58 26.98 4.99
C LEU A 56 -6.77 27.15 5.93
N GLU A 57 -7.25 28.37 6.14
CA GLU A 57 -8.45 28.64 6.95
C GLU A 57 -9.69 27.97 6.33
N HIS A 58 -9.88 28.15 5.02
CA HIS A 58 -11.00 27.55 4.30
C HIS A 58 -10.98 26.02 4.34
N ALA A 59 -9.80 25.41 4.12
CA ALA A 59 -9.60 23.98 4.19
C ALA A 59 -9.76 23.42 5.60
N GLN A 60 -9.39 24.20 6.63
CA GLN A 60 -9.56 23.81 8.03
C GLN A 60 -11.04 23.66 8.39
N PHE A 61 -11.92 24.58 7.98
CA PHE A 61 -13.36 24.43 8.19
C PHE A 61 -13.89 23.14 7.58
N ILE A 62 -13.49 22.81 6.35
CA ILE A 62 -13.88 21.57 5.70
C ILE A 62 -13.36 20.36 6.49
N SER A 63 -12.11 20.39 6.97
CA SER A 63 -11.54 19.28 7.76
C SER A 63 -12.33 19.05 9.05
N GLU A 64 -12.61 20.11 9.80
CA GLU A 64 -13.37 20.04 11.06
C GLU A 64 -14.82 19.57 10.83
N ASP A 65 -15.45 20.00 9.74
CA ASP A 65 -16.79 19.57 9.36
C ASP A 65 -16.83 18.07 9.00
N LEU A 66 -15.84 17.59 8.23
CA LEU A 66 -15.74 16.18 7.85
C LEU A 66 -15.33 15.28 9.04
N GLU A 67 -14.47 15.74 9.93
CA GLU A 67 -14.10 15.03 11.16
C GLU A 67 -15.31 14.84 12.08
N TRP A 68 -16.11 15.88 12.25
CA TRP A 68 -17.39 15.77 12.97
C TRP A 68 -18.35 14.81 12.28
N LEU A 69 -18.48 14.88 10.96
CA LEU A 69 -19.35 13.98 10.20
C LEU A 69 -18.95 12.51 10.42
N LEU A 70 -17.65 12.22 10.42
CA LEU A 70 -17.11 10.90 10.70
C LEU A 70 -17.32 10.47 12.16
N ALA A 71 -17.36 11.41 13.10
CA ALA A 71 -17.64 11.16 14.51
C ALA A 71 -19.13 10.88 14.80
N LEU A 72 -20.05 11.20 13.88
CA LEU A 72 -21.48 10.97 14.09
C LEU A 72 -21.81 9.46 14.24
N PRO A 73 -22.80 9.12 15.09
CA PRO A 73 -23.40 7.79 15.10
C PRO A 73 -23.97 7.40 13.74
N HIS A 74 -24.07 6.10 13.47
CA HIS A 74 -24.49 5.56 12.18
C HIS A 74 -25.82 6.16 11.66
N ASP A 75 -26.86 6.26 12.49
CA ASP A 75 -28.16 6.80 12.09
C ASP A 75 -28.09 8.29 11.74
N LYS A 76 -27.38 9.09 12.55
CA LYS A 76 -27.19 10.53 12.33
C LYS A 76 -26.28 10.83 11.14
N PHE A 77 -25.23 10.03 10.94
CA PHE A 77 -24.37 10.10 9.76
C PHE A 77 -25.19 9.94 8.48
N TRP A 78 -26.01 8.88 8.39
CA TRP A 78 -26.84 8.65 7.22
C TRP A 78 -27.95 9.70 7.05
N CYS A 79 -28.51 10.26 8.13
CA CYS A 79 -29.40 11.42 8.01
C CYS A 79 -28.69 12.63 7.38
N GLN A 80 -27.45 12.92 7.79
CA GLN A 80 -26.70 14.03 7.22
C GLN A 80 -26.38 13.79 5.74
N VAL A 81 -25.85 12.62 5.41
CA VAL A 81 -25.42 12.27 4.03
C VAL A 81 -26.58 12.31 3.05
N VAL A 82 -27.75 11.82 3.44
CA VAL A 82 -28.93 11.71 2.57
C VAL A 82 -29.65 13.05 2.41
N PHE A 83 -29.77 13.84 3.48
CA PHE A 83 -30.66 15.02 3.49
C PHE A 83 -29.92 16.37 3.49
N ASP A 84 -28.58 16.39 3.55
CA ASP A 84 -27.79 17.62 3.45
C ASP A 84 -27.16 17.79 2.06
N GLU A 85 -27.77 18.66 1.25
CA GLU A 85 -27.24 19.01 -0.07
C GLU A 85 -25.88 19.73 0.00
N SER A 86 -25.59 20.47 1.08
CA SER A 86 -24.32 21.20 1.19
C SER A 86 -23.14 20.25 1.31
N LEU A 87 -23.33 19.14 2.05
CA LEU A 87 -22.36 18.05 2.15
C LEU A 87 -22.08 17.41 0.78
N GLN A 88 -23.13 17.08 0.02
CA GLN A 88 -22.95 16.49 -1.32
C GLN A 88 -22.18 17.44 -2.25
N LYS A 89 -22.52 18.73 -2.24
CA LYS A 89 -21.81 19.75 -3.04
C LYS A 89 -20.35 19.92 -2.58
N CYS A 90 -20.08 19.85 -1.28
CA CYS A 90 -18.72 19.87 -0.73
C CYS A 90 -17.89 18.68 -1.25
N LEU A 91 -18.39 17.45 -1.10
CA LEU A 91 -17.70 16.25 -1.56
C LEU A 91 -17.47 16.25 -3.08
N ASP A 92 -18.48 16.64 -3.86
CA ASP A 92 -18.40 16.76 -5.32
C ASP A 92 -17.34 17.79 -5.75
N SER A 93 -17.33 18.96 -5.09
CA SER A 93 -16.33 20.00 -5.36
C SER A 93 -14.90 19.54 -5.03
N TYR A 94 -14.72 18.71 -4.01
CA TYR A 94 -13.42 18.12 -3.69
C TYR A 94 -13.00 17.13 -4.77
N LEU A 95 -13.84 16.15 -5.10
CA LEU A 95 -13.53 15.13 -6.11
C LEU A 95 -13.17 15.79 -7.45
N ARG A 96 -13.92 16.81 -7.85
CA ARG A 96 -13.69 17.53 -9.10
C ARG A 96 -12.42 18.35 -9.11
N ASN A 97 -12.07 19.05 -8.03
CA ASN A 97 -11.03 20.07 -8.05
C ASN A 97 -9.74 19.70 -7.30
N ALA A 98 -9.72 18.62 -6.51
CA ALA A 98 -8.50 18.18 -5.83
C ALA A 98 -7.37 17.93 -6.84
N PRO A 99 -6.13 18.35 -6.55
CA PRO A 99 -5.01 18.14 -7.47
C PRO A 99 -4.70 16.64 -7.61
N ARG A 100 -4.50 16.16 -8.84
CA ARG A 100 -4.15 14.75 -9.09
C ARG A 100 -2.63 14.60 -9.04
N GLY A 101 -2.16 13.39 -8.71
CA GLY A 101 -0.72 13.12 -8.61
C GLY A 101 0.09 13.28 -9.91
N THR A 102 -0.59 13.45 -11.05
CA THR A 102 0.00 13.73 -12.37
C THR A 102 0.02 15.22 -12.73
N ASP A 103 -0.56 16.08 -11.89
CA ASP A 103 -0.63 17.51 -12.16
C ASP A 103 0.66 18.21 -11.72
N CYS A 104 1.32 18.87 -12.68
CA CYS A 104 2.61 19.57 -12.51
C CYS A 104 2.58 20.68 -11.43
N ALA A 105 1.39 21.10 -10.98
CA ALA A 105 1.18 22.17 -10.01
C ALA A 105 1.05 21.70 -8.54
N SER A 106 1.08 20.39 -8.25
CA SER A 106 0.67 19.88 -6.93
C SER A 106 1.73 19.98 -5.82
N LEU A 107 2.90 20.56 -6.08
CA LEU A 107 3.92 20.78 -5.06
C LEU A 107 3.84 22.22 -4.57
N SER A 108 2.78 22.54 -3.81
CA SER A 108 2.81 23.72 -2.95
C SER A 108 4.07 23.63 -2.09
N SER A 109 4.94 24.64 -2.18
CA SER A 109 6.23 24.67 -1.49
C SER A 109 6.09 24.74 0.04
N SER A 110 4.89 25.06 0.53
CA SER A 110 4.57 25.14 1.96
C SER A 110 4.22 23.76 2.56
N PRO A 111 4.97 23.27 3.57
CA PRO A 111 4.65 22.04 4.29
C PRO A 111 3.25 22.04 4.92
N ALA A 112 2.74 23.19 5.35
CA ALA A 112 1.43 23.32 5.97
C ALA A 112 0.29 23.00 4.98
N VAL A 113 0.40 23.47 3.73
CA VAL A 113 -0.58 23.17 2.67
C VAL A 113 -0.58 21.68 2.36
N ALA A 114 0.60 21.07 2.26
CA ALA A 114 0.73 19.63 2.00
C ALA A 114 0.14 18.79 3.14
N GLU A 115 0.28 19.20 4.40
CA GLU A 115 -0.33 18.54 5.55
C GLU A 115 -1.86 18.64 5.50
N MET A 116 -2.38 19.85 5.30
CA MET A 116 -3.83 20.09 5.21
C MET A 116 -4.46 19.31 4.06
N GLN A 117 -3.82 19.28 2.89
CA GLN A 117 -4.27 18.47 1.76
C GLN A 117 -4.30 16.98 2.08
N ARG A 118 -3.29 16.46 2.79
CA ARG A 118 -3.27 15.06 3.23
C ARG A 118 -4.38 14.75 4.25
N SER A 119 -4.65 15.67 5.18
CA SER A 119 -5.77 15.56 6.12
C SER A 119 -7.11 15.47 5.39
N LEU A 120 -7.39 16.45 4.51
CA LEU A 120 -8.62 16.48 3.72
C LEU A 120 -8.76 15.24 2.83
N HIS A 121 -7.68 14.82 2.17
CA HIS A 121 -7.68 13.62 1.33
C HIS A 121 -8.07 12.38 2.11
N ARG A 122 -7.52 12.21 3.32
CA ARG A 122 -7.90 11.11 4.22
C ARG A 122 -9.36 11.22 4.66
N SER A 123 -9.80 12.38 5.12
CA SER A 123 -11.17 12.57 5.62
C SER A 123 -12.21 12.31 4.53
N VAL A 124 -12.01 12.83 3.31
CA VAL A 124 -12.92 12.59 2.18
C VAL A 124 -12.98 11.10 1.83
N PHE A 125 -11.82 10.42 1.76
CA PHE A 125 -11.80 8.97 1.51
C PHE A 125 -12.58 8.19 2.56
N MET A 126 -12.40 8.52 3.85
CA MET A 126 -13.10 7.85 4.94
C MET A 126 -14.61 8.09 4.91
N VAL A 127 -15.06 9.28 4.48
CA VAL A 127 -16.49 9.57 4.29
C VAL A 127 -17.07 8.70 3.17
N PHE A 128 -16.42 8.64 2.01
CA PHE A 128 -16.85 7.77 0.92
C PHE A 128 -16.78 6.29 1.27
N LEU A 129 -15.78 5.85 2.04
CA LEU A 129 -15.68 4.48 2.56
C LEU A 129 -16.87 4.13 3.44
N ARG A 130 -17.25 5.03 4.36
CA ARG A 130 -18.42 4.82 5.23
C ARG A 130 -19.71 4.80 4.42
N MET A 131 -19.87 5.70 3.45
CA MET A 131 -21.00 5.72 2.51
C MET A 131 -21.07 4.47 1.63
N ALA A 132 -19.93 3.88 1.26
CA ALA A 132 -19.87 2.66 0.47
C ALA A 132 -20.11 1.40 1.32
N THR A 133 -20.28 1.50 2.64
CA THR A 133 -20.38 0.38 3.56
C THR A 133 -21.79 0.25 4.13
N HIS A 134 -22.61 -0.65 3.54
CA HIS A 134 -23.98 -0.89 4.00
C HIS A 134 -24.08 -1.53 5.40
N LYS A 135 -22.99 -2.11 5.90
CA LYS A 135 -22.89 -2.77 7.20
C LYS A 135 -21.66 -2.30 7.96
N GLU A 136 -21.81 -1.25 8.76
CA GLU A 136 -20.75 -0.66 9.58
C GLU A 136 -20.40 -1.55 10.78
N SER A 137 -21.41 -2.21 11.38
CA SER A 137 -21.19 -3.16 12.46
C SER A 137 -22.28 -4.24 12.50
N LYS A 138 -22.24 -5.12 13.51
CA LYS A 138 -23.32 -6.11 13.74
C LYS A 138 -24.63 -5.47 14.21
N ASP A 139 -24.57 -4.23 14.72
CA ASP A 139 -25.73 -3.47 15.24
C ASP A 139 -26.16 -2.37 14.26
N ASN A 140 -25.21 -1.84 13.48
CA ASN A 140 -25.40 -0.71 12.58
C ASN A 140 -25.28 -1.17 11.13
N PHE A 141 -26.42 -1.34 10.48
CA PHE A 141 -26.50 -1.76 9.08
C PHE A 141 -27.79 -1.29 8.43
N ILE A 142 -27.77 -1.20 7.10
CA ILE A 142 -28.91 -0.90 6.24
C ILE A 142 -29.20 -2.17 5.41
N THR A 143 -30.48 -2.46 5.17
CA THR A 143 -30.88 -3.54 4.28
C THR A 143 -30.24 -3.33 2.89
N PRO A 144 -29.58 -4.35 2.28
CA PRO A 144 -28.78 -4.13 1.07
C PRO A 144 -29.55 -3.54 -0.12
N ALA A 145 -30.81 -3.94 -0.33
CA ALA A 145 -31.67 -3.37 -1.37
C ALA A 145 -31.95 -1.87 -1.14
N VAL A 146 -32.35 -1.51 0.08
CA VAL A 146 -32.63 -0.11 0.46
C VAL A 146 -31.37 0.74 0.42
N PHE A 147 -30.22 0.18 0.82
CA PHE A 147 -28.92 0.83 0.67
C PHE A 147 -28.63 1.17 -0.80
N GLY A 148 -28.86 0.21 -1.71
CA GLY A 148 -28.70 0.41 -3.15
C GLY A 148 -29.60 1.51 -3.72
N GLU A 149 -30.84 1.61 -3.24
CA GLU A 149 -31.76 2.71 -3.58
C GLU A 149 -31.27 4.06 -3.01
N ILE A 150 -30.88 4.10 -1.72
CA ILE A 150 -30.38 5.32 -1.07
C ILE A 150 -29.19 5.91 -1.82
N ILE A 151 -28.18 5.10 -2.15
CA ILE A 151 -26.97 5.61 -2.79
C ILE A 151 -27.21 6.12 -4.21
N TYR A 152 -28.17 5.53 -4.92
CA TYR A 152 -28.50 5.86 -6.31
C TYR A 152 -29.44 7.06 -6.40
N ASP A 153 -30.58 6.99 -5.72
CA ASP A 153 -31.65 7.99 -5.84
C ASP A 153 -31.27 9.34 -5.24
N ASN A 154 -30.35 9.35 -4.26
CA ASN A 154 -29.84 10.57 -3.65
C ASN A 154 -28.53 11.08 -4.29
N PHE A 155 -28.10 10.49 -5.42
CA PHE A 155 -26.88 10.87 -6.14
C PHE A 155 -25.61 10.88 -5.25
N LEU A 156 -25.57 9.97 -4.26
CA LEU A 156 -24.43 9.85 -3.36
C LEU A 156 -23.19 9.32 -4.10
N PHE A 157 -23.43 8.50 -5.13
CA PHE A 157 -22.45 8.09 -6.11
C PHE A 157 -23.00 8.30 -7.52
N ASP A 158 -22.12 8.66 -8.43
CA ASP A 158 -22.35 8.65 -9.88
C ASP A 158 -21.08 8.15 -10.57
N ILE A 159 -21.17 7.84 -11.87
CA ILE A 159 -20.01 7.34 -12.62
C ILE A 159 -18.83 8.32 -12.59
N PRO A 160 -19.00 9.64 -12.81
CA PRO A 160 -17.91 10.61 -12.65
C PRO A 160 -17.22 10.57 -11.28
N LYS A 161 -17.98 10.57 -10.17
CA LYS A 161 -17.45 10.47 -8.80
C LYS A 161 -16.69 9.17 -8.60
N ILE A 162 -17.18 8.05 -9.12
CA ILE A 162 -16.48 6.76 -9.03
C ILE A 162 -15.14 6.81 -9.80
N LEU A 163 -15.11 7.44 -10.98
CA LEU A 163 -13.87 7.65 -11.73
C LEU A 163 -12.89 8.57 -10.99
N ASP A 164 -13.38 9.65 -10.38
CA ASP A 164 -12.57 10.56 -9.55
C ASP A 164 -12.03 9.85 -8.29
N LEU A 165 -12.84 9.01 -7.63
CA LEU A 165 -12.41 8.19 -6.51
C LEU A 165 -11.28 7.23 -6.92
N CYS A 166 -11.39 6.61 -8.09
CA CYS A 166 -10.36 5.73 -8.65
C CYS A 166 -9.03 6.44 -8.86
N VAL A 167 -9.04 7.60 -9.52
CA VAL A 167 -7.80 8.33 -9.82
C VAL A 167 -7.17 8.96 -8.57
N LEU A 168 -7.99 9.43 -7.62
CA LEU A 168 -7.50 10.06 -6.39
C LEU A 168 -6.98 9.04 -5.38
N PHE A 169 -7.71 7.95 -5.14
CA PHE A 169 -7.43 7.03 -4.03
C PHE A 169 -6.90 5.66 -4.46
N GLY A 170 -6.86 5.36 -5.76
CA GLY A 170 -6.37 4.07 -6.27
C GLY A 170 -4.89 3.82 -6.00
N ARG A 171 -4.07 4.88 -5.94
CA ARG A 171 -2.65 4.76 -5.58
C ARG A 171 -2.49 4.63 -4.07
N GLY A 172 -2.26 3.41 -3.60
CA GLY A 172 -1.98 3.09 -2.19
C GLY A 172 -3.14 2.36 -1.49
N ASN A 173 -4.39 2.74 -1.75
CA ASN A 173 -5.58 2.14 -1.11
C ASN A 173 -6.37 1.21 -2.04
N SER A 174 -5.73 0.65 -3.07
CA SER A 174 -6.40 -0.09 -4.16
C SER A 174 -7.29 -1.24 -3.68
N GLN A 175 -6.87 -2.00 -2.67
CA GLN A 175 -7.64 -3.12 -2.13
C GLN A 175 -8.95 -2.66 -1.47
N LEU A 176 -8.89 -1.60 -0.68
CA LEU A 176 -10.07 -1.08 0.02
C LEU A 176 -11.01 -0.39 -0.96
N LEU A 177 -10.45 0.40 -1.88
CA LEU A 177 -11.22 1.03 -2.96
C LEU A 177 -11.90 -0.02 -3.85
N HIS A 178 -11.23 -1.11 -4.20
CA HIS A 178 -11.85 -2.21 -4.95
C HIS A 178 -13.08 -2.74 -4.21
N LYS A 179 -12.95 -3.03 -2.91
CA LYS A 179 -14.08 -3.50 -2.09
C LYS A 179 -15.21 -2.48 -2.01
N MET A 180 -14.90 -1.18 -1.93
CA MET A 180 -15.91 -0.11 -1.94
C MET A 180 -16.71 -0.12 -3.25
N ILE A 181 -16.02 -0.09 -4.39
CA ILE A 181 -16.64 -0.05 -5.71
C ILE A 181 -17.41 -1.34 -5.98
N GLU A 182 -16.83 -2.49 -5.65
CA GLU A 182 -17.48 -3.80 -5.74
C GLU A 182 -18.79 -3.83 -4.93
N ASN A 183 -18.78 -3.31 -3.69
CA ASN A 183 -20.00 -3.27 -2.89
C ASN A 183 -21.04 -2.30 -3.50
N ILE A 184 -20.64 -1.14 -4.02
CA ILE A 184 -21.55 -0.19 -4.69
C ILE A 184 -22.24 -0.86 -5.88
N PHE A 185 -21.49 -1.45 -6.80
CA PHE A 185 -22.04 -2.11 -8.00
C PHE A 185 -22.83 -3.38 -7.68
N SER A 186 -22.44 -4.12 -6.63
CA SER A 186 -23.14 -5.34 -6.21
C SER A 186 -24.50 -5.02 -5.60
N GLN A 187 -24.60 -3.97 -4.77
CA GLN A 187 -25.87 -3.57 -4.15
C GLN A 187 -26.75 -2.74 -5.09
N GLN A 188 -26.16 -2.04 -6.06
CA GLN A 188 -26.88 -1.28 -7.07
C GLN A 188 -26.35 -1.58 -8.49
N PRO A 189 -26.94 -2.57 -9.18
CA PRO A 189 -26.52 -2.93 -10.54
C PRO A 189 -26.83 -1.87 -11.61
N SER A 190 -27.71 -0.89 -11.34
CA SER A 190 -28.06 0.14 -12.33
C SER A 190 -26.85 1.00 -12.75
N TYR A 191 -25.82 1.10 -11.91
CA TYR A 191 -24.56 1.76 -12.28
C TYR A 191 -23.86 1.11 -13.48
N TYR A 192 -24.09 -0.17 -13.78
CA TYR A 192 -23.60 -0.78 -15.02
C TYR A 192 -24.26 -0.16 -16.27
N ASN A 193 -25.54 0.18 -16.18
CA ASN A 193 -26.25 0.87 -17.26
C ASN A 193 -25.74 2.30 -17.41
N ASP A 194 -25.62 3.04 -16.30
CA ASP A 194 -25.07 4.40 -16.29
C ASP A 194 -23.67 4.44 -16.89
N LEU A 195 -22.83 3.45 -16.58
CA LEU A 195 -21.49 3.32 -17.15
C LEU A 195 -21.56 3.12 -18.67
N ASN A 196 -22.43 2.22 -19.14
CA ASN A 196 -22.64 1.99 -20.57
C ASN A 196 -23.18 3.23 -21.30
N GLU A 197 -24.00 4.04 -20.64
CA GLU A 197 -24.49 5.33 -21.16
C GLU A 197 -23.41 6.43 -21.14
N THR A 198 -22.43 6.34 -20.23
CA THR A 198 -21.30 7.30 -20.13
C THR A 198 -20.22 7.03 -21.19
N VAL A 199 -20.02 5.78 -21.62
CA VAL A 199 -18.97 5.39 -22.58
C VAL A 199 -18.99 6.20 -23.89
N PRO A 200 -20.13 6.45 -24.57
CA PRO A 200 -20.18 7.31 -25.75
C PRO A 200 -19.60 8.70 -25.52
N SER A 201 -19.86 9.32 -24.37
CA SER A 201 -19.29 10.63 -24.02
C SER A 201 -17.78 10.56 -23.83
N VAL A 202 -17.26 9.49 -23.22
CA VAL A 202 -15.80 9.26 -23.10
C VAL A 202 -15.16 9.13 -24.47
N ILE A 203 -15.78 8.38 -25.39
CA ILE A 203 -15.29 8.23 -26.78
C ILE A 203 -15.29 9.59 -27.50
N GLN A 204 -16.37 10.37 -27.35
CA GLN A 204 -16.48 11.69 -27.95
C GLN A 204 -15.37 12.66 -27.49
N VAL A 205 -14.84 12.49 -26.26
CA VAL A 205 -13.68 13.27 -25.80
C VAL A 205 -12.44 12.96 -26.63
N PHE A 206 -12.18 11.70 -26.97
CA PHE A 206 -11.07 11.33 -27.86
C PHE A 206 -11.25 11.92 -29.27
N ASP A 207 -12.46 11.87 -29.81
CA ASP A 207 -12.78 12.49 -31.11
C ASP A 207 -12.57 14.01 -31.08
N THR A 208 -12.94 14.66 -29.98
CA THR A 208 -12.71 16.10 -29.77
C THR A 208 -11.22 16.43 -29.69
N VAL A 209 -10.41 15.55 -29.10
CA VAL A 209 -8.94 15.71 -29.07
C VAL A 209 -8.37 15.60 -30.48
N LEU A 210 -8.80 14.60 -31.25
CA LEU A 210 -8.40 14.42 -32.65
C LEU A 210 -8.77 15.65 -33.49
N GLU A 211 -10.00 16.14 -33.38
CA GLU A 211 -10.47 17.34 -34.06
C GLU A 211 -9.63 18.57 -33.71
N LYS A 212 -9.35 18.79 -32.41
CA LYS A 212 -8.51 19.90 -31.94
C LYS A 212 -7.07 19.80 -32.42
N CYS A 213 -6.56 18.58 -32.65
CA CYS A 213 -5.26 18.34 -33.26
C CYS A 213 -5.27 18.52 -34.79
N GLY A 214 -6.43 18.73 -35.42
CA GLY A 214 -6.58 18.80 -36.88
C GLY A 214 -6.46 17.45 -37.57
N ILE A 215 -6.65 16.37 -36.82
CA ILE A 215 -6.56 14.99 -37.30
C ILE A 215 -8.00 14.52 -37.52
N HIS A 216 -8.43 14.55 -38.77
CA HIS A 216 -9.74 14.01 -39.13
C HIS A 216 -9.63 12.50 -39.33
N SER A 217 -10.39 11.73 -38.56
CA SER A 217 -10.76 10.38 -38.95
C SER A 217 -11.51 10.52 -40.28
N GLU A 218 -10.96 10.03 -41.38
CA GLU A 218 -11.78 9.89 -42.60
C GLU A 218 -13.01 9.06 -42.22
N GLU A 219 -14.21 9.54 -42.54
CA GLU A 219 -15.45 8.76 -42.46
C GLU A 219 -15.31 7.52 -43.36
N THR A 220 -14.65 6.49 -42.86
CA THR A 220 -14.63 5.18 -43.50
C THR A 220 -15.93 4.49 -43.08
N GLY A 221 -16.97 4.71 -43.87
CA GLY A 221 -18.05 3.73 -43.99
C GLY A 221 -19.44 4.13 -43.49
N ALA A 222 -19.94 5.34 -43.78
CA ALA A 222 -21.38 5.62 -43.68
C ALA A 222 -22.25 4.82 -44.69
N ASN A 223 -21.68 3.92 -45.51
CA ASN A 223 -22.38 3.19 -46.57
C ASN A 223 -22.02 1.69 -46.71
N GLU A 224 -21.48 1.03 -45.67
CA GLU A 224 -21.42 -0.44 -45.62
C GLU A 224 -22.38 -0.98 -44.55
N PRO A 225 -23.15 -2.06 -44.82
CA PRO A 225 -24.04 -2.63 -43.84
C PRO A 225 -23.20 -3.29 -42.72
N LEU A 226 -23.04 -2.57 -41.60
CA LEU A 226 -22.45 -3.13 -40.39
C LEU A 226 -23.34 -4.24 -39.82
N LYS A 227 -22.73 -5.38 -39.50
CA LYS A 227 -23.39 -6.44 -38.74
C LYS A 227 -23.74 -5.91 -37.34
N LEU A 228 -24.92 -6.27 -36.85
CA LEU A 228 -25.54 -5.77 -35.61
C LEU A 228 -24.70 -5.97 -34.31
N ASN A 229 -23.54 -6.65 -34.37
CA ASN A 229 -22.71 -7.02 -33.21
C ASN A 229 -21.27 -6.48 -33.25
N THR A 230 -20.87 -5.68 -34.25
CA THR A 230 -19.53 -5.07 -34.24
C THR A 230 -19.56 -3.77 -33.46
N HIS A 231 -19.00 -3.76 -32.25
CA HIS A 231 -18.82 -2.52 -31.50
C HIS A 231 -17.70 -1.67 -32.14
N PRO A 232 -17.99 -0.49 -32.71
CA PRO A 232 -16.97 0.49 -33.11
C PRO A 232 -16.20 1.09 -31.92
N ARG A 233 -16.45 0.61 -30.69
CA ARG A 233 -16.02 1.16 -29.40
C ARG A 233 -14.53 0.99 -29.10
N ARG A 234 -13.84 0.02 -29.74
CA ARG A 234 -12.46 -0.36 -29.39
C ARG A 234 -11.39 0.29 -30.27
N THR A 235 -11.78 0.81 -31.43
CA THR A 235 -10.87 1.41 -32.41
C THR A 235 -10.57 2.88 -32.15
N THR A 236 -11.42 3.65 -31.45
CA THR A 236 -11.18 5.10 -31.28
C THR A 236 -9.98 5.43 -30.39
N MET A 237 -9.74 4.67 -29.32
CA MET A 237 -8.55 4.84 -28.48
C MET A 237 -7.27 4.44 -29.23
N THR A 238 -7.28 3.31 -29.94
CA THR A 238 -6.11 2.85 -30.72
C THR A 238 -5.84 3.77 -31.91
N MET A 239 -6.89 4.29 -32.56
CA MET A 239 -6.78 5.32 -33.60
C MET A 239 -6.24 6.63 -33.04
N THR A 240 -6.60 7.01 -31.82
CA THR A 240 -6.01 8.19 -31.15
C THR A 240 -4.52 7.96 -30.90
N GLU A 241 -4.13 6.77 -30.49
CA GLU A 241 -2.73 6.41 -30.32
C GLU A 241 -1.95 6.43 -31.65
N GLU A 242 -2.48 5.83 -32.72
CA GLU A 242 -1.81 5.79 -34.01
C GLU A 242 -1.73 7.19 -34.67
N ALA A 243 -2.83 7.95 -34.63
CA ALA A 243 -2.94 9.19 -35.39
C ALA A 243 -2.43 10.41 -34.61
N ALA A 244 -2.82 10.59 -33.34
CA ALA A 244 -2.52 11.81 -32.58
C ALA A 244 -1.14 11.79 -31.92
N VAL A 245 -0.75 10.67 -31.31
CA VAL A 245 0.47 10.60 -30.51
C VAL A 245 1.73 10.92 -31.32
N PRO A 246 1.95 10.42 -32.56
CA PRO A 246 3.14 10.74 -33.34
C PRO A 246 3.26 12.22 -33.65
N ASP A 247 2.15 12.89 -33.93
CA ASP A 247 2.14 14.29 -34.30
C ASP A 247 2.27 15.19 -33.08
N LEU A 248 1.70 14.79 -31.93
CA LEU A 248 1.96 15.42 -30.64
C LEU A 248 3.44 15.29 -30.23
N GLU A 249 4.03 14.10 -30.32
CA GLU A 249 5.45 13.88 -30.03
C GLU A 249 6.35 14.73 -30.93
N LYS A 250 6.12 14.71 -32.25
CA LYS A 250 6.85 15.56 -33.20
C LYS A 250 6.68 17.05 -32.86
N ALA A 251 5.47 17.48 -32.49
CA ALA A 251 5.20 18.87 -32.14
C ALA A 251 5.94 19.28 -30.86
N VAL A 252 5.97 18.42 -29.84
CA VAL A 252 6.72 18.64 -28.58
C VAL A 252 8.22 18.75 -28.86
N ILE A 253 8.78 17.92 -29.75
CA ILE A 253 10.22 17.95 -30.09
C ILE A 253 10.57 19.17 -30.96
N LYS A 254 9.75 19.48 -31.97
CA LYS A 254 10.08 20.48 -33.00
C LYS A 254 9.78 21.92 -32.61
N ARG A 255 8.79 22.14 -31.73
CA ARG A 255 8.41 23.50 -31.32
C ARG A 255 9.34 24.00 -30.21
N ASN A 256 9.55 25.31 -30.19
CA ASN A 256 10.36 25.96 -29.16
C ASN A 256 9.48 26.26 -27.94
N PHE A 257 9.60 25.42 -26.91
CA PHE A 257 8.96 25.61 -25.60
C PHE A 257 10.03 25.94 -24.55
N ASP A 258 9.63 26.49 -23.41
CA ASP A 258 10.48 26.50 -22.23
C ASP A 258 10.84 25.06 -21.85
N LYS A 259 12.10 24.82 -21.46
CA LYS A 259 12.62 23.47 -21.22
C LYS A 259 11.77 22.67 -20.23
N CYS A 260 11.36 23.29 -19.12
CA CYS A 260 10.51 22.66 -18.10
C CYS A 260 9.13 22.27 -18.66
N LEU A 261 8.53 23.13 -19.48
CA LEU A 261 7.24 22.88 -20.13
C LEU A 261 7.36 21.76 -21.17
N GLN A 262 8.44 21.75 -21.96
CA GLN A 262 8.70 20.71 -22.95
C GLN A 262 8.85 19.33 -22.28
N GLU A 263 9.60 19.25 -21.18
CA GLU A 263 9.80 18.03 -20.40
C GLU A 263 8.51 17.54 -19.72
N ASP A 264 7.66 18.45 -19.22
CA ASP A 264 6.34 18.09 -18.68
C ASP A 264 5.40 17.55 -19.77
N LEU A 265 5.28 18.27 -20.89
CA LEU A 265 4.46 17.84 -22.03
C LEU A 265 4.90 16.48 -22.56
N TRP A 266 6.21 16.27 -22.72
CA TRP A 266 6.76 14.99 -23.16
C TRP A 266 6.41 13.86 -22.19
N ARG A 267 6.59 14.09 -20.88
CA ARG A 267 6.23 13.10 -19.85
C ARG A 267 4.75 12.75 -19.88
N ARG A 268 3.86 13.74 -20.04
CA ARG A 268 2.41 13.52 -20.12
C ARG A 268 2.00 12.76 -21.37
N VAL A 269 2.55 13.10 -22.54
CA VAL A 269 2.27 12.38 -23.79
C VAL A 269 2.72 10.91 -23.68
N CYS A 270 3.93 10.67 -23.17
CA CYS A 270 4.43 9.31 -22.94
C CYS A 270 3.56 8.53 -21.93
N HIS A 271 3.13 9.21 -20.85
CA HIS A 271 2.24 8.61 -19.85
C HIS A 271 0.90 8.22 -20.46
N SER A 272 0.25 9.14 -21.19
CA SER A 272 -1.04 8.88 -21.84
C SER A 272 -0.95 7.73 -22.85
N ARG A 273 0.11 7.69 -23.67
CA ARG A 273 0.38 6.58 -24.60
C ARG A 273 0.41 5.24 -23.88
N ARG A 274 1.23 5.13 -22.84
CA ARG A 274 1.33 3.91 -22.02
C ARG A 274 -0.01 3.53 -21.38
N ARG A 275 -0.76 4.50 -20.84
CA ARG A 275 -2.07 4.23 -20.22
C ARG A 275 -3.11 3.74 -21.22
N MET A 276 -3.11 4.23 -22.47
CA MET A 276 -4.03 3.73 -23.51
C MET A 276 -3.77 2.25 -23.83
N VAL A 277 -2.51 1.85 -23.95
CA VAL A 277 -2.11 0.45 -24.13
C VAL A 277 -2.53 -0.40 -22.92
N GLU A 278 -2.23 0.05 -21.70
CA GLU A 278 -2.59 -0.67 -20.47
C GLU A 278 -4.11 -0.85 -20.31
N ILE A 279 -4.91 0.18 -20.60
CA ILE A 279 -6.38 0.08 -20.57
C ILE A 279 -6.86 -0.95 -21.60
N THR A 280 -6.29 -0.95 -22.81
CA THR A 280 -6.65 -1.91 -23.86
C THR A 280 -6.31 -3.34 -23.43
N HIS A 281 -5.14 -3.56 -22.83
CA HIS A 281 -4.76 -4.85 -22.29
C HIS A 281 -5.69 -5.29 -21.15
N LEU A 282 -6.03 -4.41 -20.19
CA LEU A 282 -6.96 -4.75 -19.10
C LEU A 282 -8.34 -5.16 -19.64
N LEU A 283 -8.84 -4.49 -20.68
CA LEU A 283 -10.09 -4.87 -21.33
C LEU A 283 -9.98 -6.25 -22.00
N LEU A 284 -8.90 -6.53 -22.71
CA LEU A 284 -8.63 -7.85 -23.31
C LEU A 284 -8.49 -8.94 -22.24
N GLN A 285 -7.79 -8.63 -21.15
CA GLN A 285 -7.56 -9.54 -20.05
C GLN A 285 -8.88 -9.94 -19.39
N HIS A 286 -9.73 -8.97 -19.02
CA HIS A 286 -11.00 -9.27 -18.35
C HIS A 286 -12.09 -9.82 -19.27
N THR A 287 -12.12 -9.42 -20.56
CA THR A 287 -13.17 -9.88 -21.48
C THR A 287 -12.85 -11.16 -22.22
N CYS A 288 -11.56 -11.50 -22.39
CA CYS A 288 -11.13 -12.65 -23.17
C CYS A 288 -10.25 -13.60 -22.36
N LEU A 289 -9.08 -13.15 -21.88
CA LEU A 289 -8.06 -14.05 -21.32
C LEU A 289 -8.46 -14.68 -19.99
N GLN A 290 -8.97 -13.89 -19.04
CA GLN A 290 -9.36 -14.38 -17.72
C GLN A 290 -10.49 -15.42 -17.78
N PRO A 291 -11.61 -15.21 -18.52
CA PRO A 291 -12.64 -16.24 -18.69
C PRO A 291 -12.11 -17.55 -19.30
N ILE A 292 -11.07 -17.50 -20.14
CA ILE A 292 -10.44 -18.69 -20.73
C ILE A 292 -9.63 -19.43 -19.66
N LEU A 293 -8.86 -18.69 -18.85
CA LEU A 293 -8.04 -19.26 -17.77
C LEU A 293 -8.87 -19.86 -16.63
N GLU A 294 -10.02 -19.28 -16.34
CA GLU A 294 -10.95 -19.77 -15.31
C GLU A 294 -11.78 -20.98 -15.77
N GLY A 295 -11.66 -21.38 -17.04
CA GLY A 295 -12.32 -22.58 -17.57
C GLY A 295 -13.82 -22.41 -17.84
N SER A 296 -14.24 -21.23 -18.32
CA SER A 296 -15.64 -20.97 -18.67
C SER A 296 -16.18 -21.89 -19.78
N GLU A 297 -17.50 -22.14 -19.81
CA GLU A 297 -18.14 -23.01 -20.80
C GLU A 297 -18.03 -22.49 -22.25
N HIS A 298 -17.71 -21.21 -22.42
CA HIS A 298 -17.68 -20.51 -23.71
C HIS A 298 -16.25 -20.10 -24.13
N THR A 299 -15.21 -20.87 -23.76
CA THR A 299 -13.82 -20.57 -24.12
C THR A 299 -13.61 -20.29 -25.62
N ALA A 300 -14.28 -21.03 -26.51
CA ALA A 300 -14.18 -20.83 -27.95
C ALA A 300 -14.62 -19.42 -28.38
N SER A 301 -15.72 -18.86 -27.84
CA SER A 301 -16.16 -17.52 -28.22
C SER A 301 -15.20 -16.44 -27.74
N PHE A 302 -14.63 -16.60 -26.53
CA PHE A 302 -13.63 -15.66 -26.02
C PHE A 302 -12.34 -15.68 -26.84
N VAL A 303 -11.94 -16.85 -27.37
CA VAL A 303 -10.81 -16.96 -28.31
C VAL A 303 -11.14 -16.25 -29.62
N GLU A 304 -12.34 -16.44 -30.20
CA GLU A 304 -12.75 -15.72 -31.40
C GLU A 304 -12.76 -14.19 -31.19
N ASP A 305 -13.27 -13.73 -30.06
CA ASP A 305 -13.34 -12.31 -29.72
C ASP A 305 -11.93 -11.69 -29.57
N PHE A 306 -10.99 -12.44 -28.98
CA PHE A 306 -9.58 -12.05 -28.92
C PHE A 306 -8.98 -11.91 -30.32
N LEU A 307 -9.12 -12.95 -31.16
CA LEU A 307 -8.57 -12.96 -32.52
C LEU A 307 -9.19 -11.85 -33.36
N GLN A 308 -10.51 -11.64 -33.27
CA GLN A 308 -11.20 -10.57 -33.97
C GLN A 308 -10.71 -9.19 -33.52
N THR A 309 -10.50 -9.00 -32.21
CA THR A 309 -10.00 -7.73 -31.66
C THR A 309 -8.58 -7.44 -32.16
N PHE A 310 -7.65 -8.40 -32.08
CA PHE A 310 -6.29 -8.22 -32.60
C PHE A 310 -6.24 -8.07 -34.13
N THR A 311 -7.16 -8.71 -34.85
CA THR A 311 -7.30 -8.52 -36.30
C THR A 311 -7.67 -7.06 -36.65
N ALA A 312 -8.43 -6.38 -35.79
CA ALA A 312 -8.75 -4.96 -35.97
C ALA A 312 -7.52 -4.05 -35.75
N PHE A 313 -6.57 -4.46 -34.90
CA PHE A 313 -5.36 -3.69 -34.61
C PHE A 313 -4.26 -3.82 -35.67
N LEU A 314 -4.40 -4.73 -36.64
CA LEU A 314 -3.33 -5.02 -37.62
C LEU A 314 -2.93 -3.83 -38.49
N GLN A 315 -3.83 -2.86 -38.69
CA GLN A 315 -3.54 -1.66 -39.46
C GLN A 315 -2.80 -0.60 -38.63
N GLU A 316 -2.92 -0.66 -37.30
CA GLU A 316 -2.35 0.28 -36.32
C GLU A 316 -0.95 -0.20 -35.91
N LYS A 317 0.03 -0.06 -36.82
CA LYS A 317 1.36 -0.65 -36.65
C LYS A 317 2.11 -0.07 -35.46
N ARG A 318 1.94 1.22 -35.16
CA ARG A 318 2.65 1.84 -34.05
C ARG A 318 2.05 1.43 -32.71
N PHE A 319 0.72 1.44 -32.61
CA PHE A 319 0.00 0.87 -31.48
C PHE A 319 0.44 -0.58 -31.22
N LEU A 320 0.48 -1.41 -32.27
CA LEU A 320 0.80 -2.83 -32.14
C LEU A 320 2.24 -3.07 -31.63
N ALA A 321 3.20 -2.22 -32.05
CA ALA A 321 4.57 -2.28 -31.55
C ALA A 321 4.66 -1.85 -30.08
N ASP A 322 3.97 -0.77 -29.69
CA ASP A 322 3.94 -0.30 -28.30
C ASP A 322 3.19 -1.27 -27.37
N TYR A 323 2.15 -1.94 -27.90
CA TYR A 323 1.46 -3.03 -27.22
C TYR A 323 2.39 -4.23 -26.99
N ASP A 324 3.05 -4.76 -28.02
CA ASP A 324 3.98 -5.91 -27.89
C ASP A 324 5.20 -5.60 -27.00
N GLU A 325 5.60 -4.32 -26.91
CA GLU A 325 6.67 -3.87 -26.01
C GLU A 325 6.28 -4.03 -24.52
N LEU A 326 5.01 -3.77 -24.17
CA LEU A 326 4.52 -3.83 -22.80
C LEU A 326 3.90 -5.19 -22.45
N PHE A 327 3.21 -5.81 -23.41
CA PHE A 327 2.44 -7.04 -23.29
C PHE A 327 2.71 -7.93 -24.51
N PRO A 328 3.75 -8.79 -24.46
CA PRO A 328 4.15 -9.59 -25.61
C PRO A 328 3.01 -10.44 -26.15
N VAL A 329 2.61 -10.19 -27.40
CA VAL A 329 1.44 -10.85 -28.02
C VAL A 329 1.67 -12.36 -28.16
N ALA A 330 2.94 -12.74 -28.33
CA ALA A 330 3.35 -14.14 -28.39
C ALA A 330 3.07 -14.91 -27.09
N ASP A 331 3.22 -14.26 -25.93
CA ASP A 331 2.97 -14.90 -24.63
C ASP A 331 1.47 -15.18 -24.46
N ASP A 332 0.62 -14.19 -24.77
CA ASP A 332 -0.85 -14.34 -24.75
C ASP A 332 -1.31 -15.43 -25.74
N ILE A 333 -0.79 -15.46 -26.96
CA ILE A 333 -1.11 -16.51 -27.95
C ILE A 333 -0.69 -17.89 -27.43
N SER A 334 0.50 -18.00 -26.82
CA SER A 334 0.98 -19.27 -26.26
C SER A 334 0.06 -19.76 -25.13
N LEU A 335 -0.44 -18.85 -24.31
CA LEU A 335 -1.39 -19.13 -23.23
C LEU A 335 -2.72 -19.63 -23.80
N LEU A 336 -3.22 -18.99 -24.86
CA LEU A 336 -4.44 -19.42 -25.56
C LEU A 336 -4.29 -20.80 -26.19
N GLN A 337 -3.16 -21.10 -26.82
CA GLN A 337 -2.88 -22.43 -27.41
C GLN A 337 -2.80 -23.52 -26.33
N GLN A 338 -2.28 -23.21 -25.14
CA GLN A 338 -2.26 -24.13 -24.00
C GLN A 338 -3.66 -24.40 -23.44
N ALA A 339 -4.48 -23.36 -23.30
CA ALA A 339 -5.84 -23.47 -22.76
C ALA A 339 -6.84 -24.06 -23.76
N PHE A 340 -6.65 -23.81 -25.07
CA PHE A 340 -7.51 -24.26 -26.14
C PHE A 340 -6.69 -24.98 -27.24
N PRO A 341 -6.43 -26.29 -27.11
CA PRO A 341 -5.59 -27.05 -28.04
C PRO A 341 -6.08 -27.12 -29.49
N HIS A 342 -7.33 -26.72 -29.74
CA HIS A 342 -7.90 -26.62 -31.08
C HIS A 342 -7.53 -25.32 -31.81
N LEU A 343 -6.85 -24.37 -31.13
CA LEU A 343 -6.28 -23.18 -31.76
C LEU A 343 -4.99 -23.58 -32.48
N ASP A 344 -5.06 -23.72 -33.80
CA ASP A 344 -3.92 -24.05 -34.64
C ASP A 344 -3.14 -22.81 -35.08
N ASP A 345 -1.88 -23.02 -35.44
CA ASP A 345 -0.94 -21.94 -35.79
C ASP A 345 -1.39 -21.13 -37.01
N THR A 346 -2.21 -21.70 -37.90
CA THR A 346 -2.74 -20.97 -39.07
C THR A 346 -3.64 -19.80 -38.68
N ARG A 347 -4.23 -19.85 -37.49
CA ARG A 347 -5.14 -18.84 -36.95
C ARG A 347 -4.44 -17.76 -36.13
N THR A 348 -3.15 -17.90 -35.85
CA THR A 348 -2.39 -16.96 -35.01
C THR A 348 -1.13 -16.44 -35.68
N SER A 349 -0.57 -17.17 -36.64
CA SER A 349 0.65 -16.80 -37.39
C SER A 349 0.57 -15.44 -38.08
N TYR A 350 -0.59 -15.09 -38.65
CA TYR A 350 -0.78 -13.78 -39.29
C TYR A 350 -0.72 -12.61 -38.28
N LEU A 351 -1.11 -12.84 -37.02
CA LEU A 351 -1.02 -11.84 -35.97
C LEU A 351 0.44 -11.61 -35.57
N LEU A 352 1.21 -12.69 -35.36
CA LEU A 352 2.63 -12.61 -35.04
C LEU A 352 3.44 -11.96 -36.17
N GLN A 353 3.16 -12.32 -37.42
CA GLN A 353 3.80 -11.71 -38.58
C GLN A 353 3.48 -10.20 -38.70
N ALA A 354 2.27 -9.80 -38.32
CA ALA A 354 1.90 -8.39 -38.30
C ALA A 354 2.63 -7.62 -37.20
N VAL A 355 2.83 -8.22 -36.01
CA VAL A 355 3.65 -7.65 -34.93
C VAL A 355 5.10 -7.47 -35.41
N GLU A 356 5.68 -8.47 -36.07
CA GLU A 356 7.03 -8.36 -36.66
C GLU A 356 7.10 -7.20 -37.67
N SER A 357 6.12 -7.11 -38.57
CA SER A 357 6.04 -6.00 -39.55
C SER A 357 5.89 -4.62 -38.87
N ALA A 358 5.20 -4.55 -37.73
CA ALA A 358 5.03 -3.34 -36.94
C ALA A 358 6.35 -2.85 -36.32
N TRP A 359 7.14 -3.76 -35.73
CA TRP A 359 8.49 -3.45 -35.23
C TRP A 359 9.41 -2.96 -36.35
N ASP A 360 9.41 -3.64 -37.51
CA ASP A 360 10.21 -3.24 -38.67
C ASP A 360 9.82 -1.83 -39.19
N SER A 361 8.53 -1.51 -39.15
CA SER A 361 8.00 -0.22 -39.65
C SER A 361 8.32 0.95 -38.72
N THR A 362 8.42 0.71 -37.42
CA THR A 362 8.71 1.74 -36.40
C THR A 362 10.21 2.00 -36.22
N GLY A 363 11.07 1.12 -36.76
CA GLY A 363 12.52 1.22 -36.62
C GLY A 363 13.04 0.93 -35.21
N LYS A 364 12.16 0.48 -34.29
CA LYS A 364 12.55 0.02 -32.96
C LYS A 364 13.14 -1.39 -33.06
N LYS A 365 14.19 -1.69 -32.28
CA LYS A 365 14.68 -3.07 -32.11
C LYS A 365 13.92 -3.73 -30.97
N ARG A 366 13.33 -4.90 -31.23
CA ARG A 366 12.65 -5.69 -30.20
C ARG A 366 13.62 -5.97 -29.04
N PRO A 367 13.21 -5.81 -27.76
CA PRO A 367 13.96 -6.35 -26.64
C PRO A 367 14.11 -7.86 -26.86
N VAL A 368 15.33 -8.37 -26.94
CA VAL A 368 15.58 -9.80 -27.12
C VAL A 368 15.16 -10.49 -25.82
N THR A 369 13.94 -11.03 -25.77
CA THR A 369 13.53 -11.94 -24.70
C THR A 369 14.24 -13.27 -24.92
N ALA A 370 14.82 -13.82 -23.85
CA ALA A 370 15.70 -15.00 -23.87
C ALA A 370 15.03 -16.32 -24.32
N SER A 371 13.78 -16.28 -24.80
CA SER A 371 12.98 -17.47 -25.10
C SER A 371 13.00 -17.89 -26.57
N SER A 372 13.59 -17.11 -27.49
CA SER A 372 13.56 -17.41 -28.94
C SER A 372 14.88 -17.92 -29.55
N ALA A 373 15.84 -18.37 -28.73
CA ALA A 373 17.12 -18.90 -29.23
C ALA A 373 17.10 -20.40 -29.64
N ASN A 374 15.95 -21.08 -29.52
CA ASN A 374 15.85 -22.52 -29.73
C ASN A 374 14.84 -22.92 -30.81
N GLN A 375 14.90 -22.30 -31.99
CA GLN A 375 14.28 -22.88 -33.19
C GLN A 375 14.81 -22.28 -34.50
N SER A 376 16.09 -22.49 -34.79
CA SER A 376 16.58 -22.56 -36.19
C SER A 376 17.98 -23.17 -36.25
N ARG A 377 18.05 -24.49 -36.14
CA ARG A 377 19.18 -25.27 -36.67
C ARG A 377 18.62 -26.27 -37.68
N ASP A 378 18.85 -25.96 -38.95
CA ASP A 378 19.52 -26.83 -39.92
C ASP A 378 18.87 -26.71 -41.33
N THR A 379 19.64 -26.22 -42.30
CA THR A 379 20.07 -26.99 -43.48
C THR A 379 20.78 -26.11 -44.51
N GLY A 380 22.00 -26.51 -44.90
CA GLY A 380 22.43 -26.44 -46.31
C GLY A 380 23.38 -25.33 -46.76
N SER A 381 24.67 -25.55 -46.58
CA SER A 381 25.82 -24.83 -47.18
C SER A 381 25.88 -24.88 -48.72
N LYS A 382 26.33 -23.79 -49.38
CA LYS A 382 27.49 -23.75 -50.31
C LYS A 382 27.82 -22.35 -50.90
N THR A 383 28.98 -21.83 -50.48
CA THR A 383 30.07 -21.13 -51.23
C THR A 383 29.81 -20.45 -52.59
N SER A 384 30.25 -19.19 -52.78
CA SER A 384 31.53 -18.85 -53.49
C SER A 384 31.60 -17.47 -54.21
N TRP A 385 32.58 -16.61 -53.82
CA TRP A 385 33.44 -15.64 -54.57
C TRP A 385 32.74 -14.52 -55.41
N ASP A 386 33.03 -13.21 -55.35
CA ASP A 386 34.30 -12.54 -55.62
C ASP A 386 34.21 -10.99 -55.49
N THR A 387 35.35 -10.38 -55.15
CA THR A 387 35.91 -9.00 -55.36
C THR A 387 35.21 -7.98 -56.30
N ALA A 388 35.31 -6.63 -56.23
CA ALA A 388 35.93 -5.57 -55.39
C ALA A 388 35.47 -4.16 -55.96
N PRO A 389 36.14 -2.98 -55.79
CA PRO A 389 35.57 -1.80 -55.11
C PRO A 389 35.59 -0.46 -55.90
N ALA A 390 34.94 0.59 -55.38
CA ALA A 390 35.19 2.06 -55.62
C ALA A 390 33.94 2.85 -55.17
N LYS A 391 33.95 4.11 -54.70
CA LYS A 391 34.94 5.15 -54.42
C LYS A 391 34.21 6.23 -53.60
N LEU A 392 34.93 6.86 -52.67
CA LEU A 392 34.58 8.16 -52.08
C LEU A 392 34.49 9.23 -53.17
N GLU A 393 33.52 10.14 -53.06
CA GLU A 393 33.73 11.57 -53.32
C GLU A 393 32.83 12.37 -52.37
N ALA A 394 33.43 13.36 -51.73
CA ALA A 394 32.87 14.21 -50.71
C ALA A 394 32.58 15.60 -51.30
N ALA A 395 31.47 16.22 -50.91
CA ALA A 395 31.30 17.67 -51.02
C ALA A 395 30.33 18.20 -49.95
N GLY A 396 30.96 18.69 -48.88
CA GLY A 396 30.58 19.70 -47.87
C GLY A 396 29.18 20.31 -47.77
N GLY A 397 28.75 20.46 -46.51
CA GLY A 397 27.77 21.46 -46.08
C GLY A 397 27.20 21.12 -44.70
N GLY A 398 27.72 21.75 -43.65
CA GLY A 398 27.44 21.40 -42.25
C GLY A 398 26.00 21.63 -41.78
N ALA A 399 25.56 20.75 -40.89
CA ALA A 399 24.48 21.00 -39.93
C ALA A 399 24.78 20.22 -38.64
N THR A 400 24.67 20.93 -37.53
CA THR A 400 24.88 20.50 -36.15
C THR A 400 24.07 19.26 -35.79
N ALA A 401 24.74 18.21 -35.32
CA ALA A 401 24.10 17.01 -34.77
C ALA A 401 23.26 17.38 -33.54
N GLY A 402 21.94 17.26 -33.66
CA GLY A 402 21.03 17.28 -32.54
C GLY A 402 21.22 16.02 -31.71
N ALA A 403 21.41 16.20 -30.41
CA ALA A 403 21.44 15.11 -29.44
C ALA A 403 20.12 14.34 -29.52
N GLU A 404 20.20 13.04 -29.80
CA GLU A 404 19.10 12.11 -29.62
C GLU A 404 18.72 12.11 -28.13
N PHE A 405 17.54 12.64 -27.81
CA PHE A 405 16.92 12.44 -26.51
C PHE A 405 16.47 10.98 -26.42
N ARG A 406 17.41 10.13 -26.00
CA ARG A 406 17.12 8.77 -25.54
C ARG A 406 16.24 8.88 -24.29
N GLY A 407 15.13 8.16 -24.30
CA GLY A 407 14.08 8.24 -23.29
C GLY A 407 14.63 8.19 -21.87
N ALA A 408 14.21 9.16 -21.06
CA ALA A 408 14.30 9.06 -19.63
C ALA A 408 13.42 7.89 -19.18
N GLU A 409 14.06 6.80 -18.78
CA GLU A 409 13.42 5.74 -18.02
C GLU A 409 12.78 6.36 -16.77
N ALA A 410 11.46 6.22 -16.64
CA ALA A 410 10.79 6.49 -15.39
C ALA A 410 11.25 5.43 -14.38
N MET A 411 12.28 5.78 -13.60
CA MET A 411 12.66 5.02 -12.42
C MET A 411 11.43 4.90 -11.51
N MET A 412 11.03 3.67 -11.19
CA MET A 412 10.22 3.45 -10.00
C MET A 412 11.10 3.79 -8.80
N ASP A 413 10.68 4.77 -8.00
CA ASP A 413 11.33 5.09 -6.72
C ASP A 413 11.20 3.89 -5.77
N ILE A 414 12.26 3.10 -5.72
CA ILE A 414 12.59 2.22 -4.60
C ILE A 414 13.17 3.13 -3.49
N PRO A 415 12.88 2.92 -2.19
CA PRO A 415 13.23 3.86 -1.14
C PRO A 415 14.73 4.18 -1.11
N ARG A 416 15.06 5.47 -1.28
CA ARG A 416 16.43 5.99 -1.17
C ARG A 416 16.86 6.08 0.30
N LYS A 417 18.01 5.51 0.64
CA LYS A 417 18.80 5.86 1.84
C LYS A 417 20.17 6.35 1.35
N GLY A 418 20.55 7.58 1.73
CA GLY A 418 21.88 8.16 1.45
C GLY A 418 23.01 7.31 2.05
N SER A 419 24.27 7.40 1.66
CA SER A 419 25.05 8.51 1.06
C SER A 419 26.29 7.95 0.35
N ASN A 420 26.71 8.62 -0.74
CA ASN A 420 28.02 8.58 -1.43
C ASN A 420 28.53 7.24 -2.02
N GLY A 421 28.63 7.19 -3.35
CA GLY A 421 29.41 6.21 -4.12
C GLY A 421 28.88 6.06 -5.55
N ALA A 422 29.77 6.02 -6.56
CA ALA A 422 29.44 5.95 -7.98
C ALA A 422 28.46 4.81 -8.31
N VAL A 423 27.59 5.06 -9.32
CA VAL A 423 26.49 4.17 -9.72
C VAL A 423 27.06 2.91 -10.38
N CYS A 424 27.07 1.79 -9.65
CA CYS A 424 27.25 0.47 -10.25
C CYS A 424 25.90 -0.01 -10.77
N THR A 425 25.74 -0.13 -12.09
CA THR A 425 24.49 -0.56 -12.76
C THR A 425 24.25 -2.07 -12.67
N VAL A 426 25.22 -2.83 -12.12
CA VAL A 426 25.21 -4.29 -12.01
C VAL A 426 25.17 -4.71 -10.55
N SER A 427 24.44 -5.79 -10.25
CA SER A 427 24.39 -6.34 -8.89
C SER A 427 25.77 -6.86 -8.46
N ALA A 428 26.03 -6.92 -7.15
CA ALA A 428 27.31 -7.38 -6.62
C ALA A 428 27.68 -8.81 -7.07
N GLY A 429 26.67 -9.66 -7.35
CA GLY A 429 26.88 -11.00 -7.88
C GLY A 429 27.27 -11.04 -9.36
N GLU A 430 26.66 -10.17 -10.18
CA GLU A 430 26.99 -10.06 -11.60
C GLU A 430 28.39 -9.47 -11.82
N LEU A 431 28.77 -8.48 -11.00
CA LEU A 431 30.11 -7.90 -11.02
C LEU A 431 31.19 -8.96 -10.72
N GLU A 432 30.96 -9.80 -9.72
CA GLU A 432 31.90 -10.87 -9.36
C GLU A 432 31.98 -11.95 -10.45
N SER A 433 30.86 -12.25 -11.12
CA SER A 433 30.82 -13.16 -12.27
C SER A 433 31.60 -12.62 -13.46
N LEU A 434 31.46 -11.33 -13.77
CA LEU A 434 32.21 -10.64 -14.84
C LEU A 434 33.72 -10.60 -14.54
N LEU A 435 34.09 -10.29 -13.30
CA LEU A 435 35.49 -10.30 -12.87
C LEU A 435 36.10 -11.69 -12.97
N THR A 436 35.37 -12.73 -12.57
CA THR A 436 35.84 -14.12 -12.65
C THR A 436 36.03 -14.55 -14.11
N HIS A 437 35.09 -14.19 -15.00
CA HIS A 437 35.17 -14.48 -16.44
C HIS A 437 36.41 -13.85 -17.09
N ILE A 438 36.70 -12.58 -16.80
CA ILE A 438 37.88 -11.89 -17.35
C ILE A 438 39.17 -12.47 -16.74
N ARG A 439 39.16 -12.79 -15.44
CA ARG A 439 40.32 -13.34 -14.73
C ARG A 439 40.68 -14.76 -15.18
N ASP A 440 39.68 -15.58 -15.53
CA ASP A 440 39.90 -16.94 -16.06
C ASP A 440 40.63 -16.90 -17.41
N LEU A 441 40.45 -15.82 -18.19
CA LEU A 441 41.12 -15.60 -19.48
C LEU A 441 42.45 -14.84 -19.34
N LEU A 442 42.59 -13.96 -18.35
CA LEU A 442 43.76 -13.12 -18.11
C LEU A 442 44.17 -13.17 -16.61
N PRO A 443 44.85 -14.25 -16.18
CA PRO A 443 45.13 -14.50 -14.76
C PRO A 443 46.21 -13.59 -14.16
N ASP A 444 46.99 -12.91 -15.00
CA ASP A 444 48.13 -12.08 -14.58
C ASP A 444 47.73 -10.64 -14.18
N LEU A 445 46.44 -10.28 -14.31
CA LEU A 445 45.92 -8.93 -14.03
C LEU A 445 45.28 -8.84 -12.64
N GLY A 446 45.51 -7.72 -11.96
CA GLY A 446 44.94 -7.45 -10.64
C GLY A 446 43.45 -7.10 -10.69
N GLU A 447 42.66 -7.61 -9.75
CA GLU A 447 41.21 -7.38 -9.69
C GLU A 447 40.83 -5.89 -9.55
N GLY A 448 41.68 -5.07 -8.90
CA GLY A 448 41.46 -3.62 -8.80
C GLY A 448 41.62 -2.91 -10.15
N PHE A 449 42.53 -3.39 -10.99
CA PHE A 449 42.72 -2.88 -12.36
C PHE A 449 41.57 -3.28 -13.27
N LEU A 450 41.10 -4.53 -13.17
CA LEU A 450 39.95 -5.03 -13.95
C LEU A 450 38.65 -4.30 -13.59
N LEU A 451 38.45 -3.97 -12.31
CA LEU A 451 37.31 -3.16 -11.86
C LEU A 451 37.30 -1.76 -12.49
N ALA A 452 38.44 -1.07 -12.49
CA ALA A 452 38.55 0.25 -13.11
C ALA A 452 38.32 0.18 -14.64
N CYS A 453 38.76 -0.89 -15.30
CA CYS A 453 38.48 -1.11 -16.72
C CYS A 453 36.99 -1.37 -16.97
N LEU A 454 36.34 -2.20 -16.13
CA LEU A 454 34.91 -2.47 -16.23
C LEU A 454 34.08 -1.21 -16.00
N GLU A 455 34.47 -0.34 -15.08
CA GLU A 455 33.77 0.92 -14.81
C GLU A 455 33.83 1.88 -16.01
N GLU A 456 34.98 2.00 -16.68
CA GLU A 456 35.16 2.87 -17.85
C GLU A 456 34.50 2.33 -19.12
N TYR A 457 34.48 1.01 -19.31
CA TYR A 457 33.89 0.37 -20.50
C TYR A 457 32.44 -0.11 -20.27
N GLY A 458 31.75 0.40 -19.25
CA GLY A 458 30.31 0.18 -19.05
C GLY A 458 29.93 -1.25 -18.65
N TYR A 459 30.81 -1.94 -17.91
CA TYR A 459 30.66 -3.30 -17.39
C TYR A 459 30.52 -4.40 -18.45
N ASP A 460 31.03 -4.18 -19.67
CA ASP A 460 31.12 -5.19 -20.72
C ASP A 460 32.46 -5.93 -20.67
N GLY A 461 32.43 -7.20 -20.27
CA GLY A 461 33.65 -8.01 -20.13
C GLY A 461 34.37 -8.31 -21.44
N GLU A 462 33.64 -8.47 -22.54
CA GLU A 462 34.24 -8.80 -23.84
C GLU A 462 34.96 -7.58 -24.44
N LEU A 463 34.37 -6.40 -24.26
CA LEU A 463 34.98 -5.14 -24.69
C LEU A 463 36.25 -4.82 -23.88
N VAL A 464 36.25 -5.10 -22.58
CA VAL A 464 37.42 -4.98 -21.70
C VAL A 464 38.52 -5.93 -22.15
N ILE A 465 38.21 -7.21 -22.39
CA ILE A 465 39.19 -8.21 -22.85
C ILE A 465 39.79 -7.78 -24.19
N ASN A 466 38.96 -7.36 -25.15
CA ASN A 466 39.43 -6.96 -26.47
C ASN A 466 40.35 -5.72 -26.42
N ASN A 467 39.98 -4.70 -25.64
CA ASN A 467 40.80 -3.49 -25.50
C ASN A 467 42.12 -3.72 -24.74
N ILE A 468 42.15 -4.68 -23.81
CA ILE A 468 43.37 -5.11 -23.12
C ILE A 468 44.29 -5.89 -24.08
N LEU A 469 43.74 -6.79 -24.90
CA LEU A 469 44.51 -7.60 -25.85
C LEU A 469 45.05 -6.77 -27.03
N GLU A 470 44.31 -5.75 -27.47
CA GLU A 470 44.72 -4.86 -28.57
C GLU A 470 45.60 -3.67 -28.13
N ASP A 471 45.96 -3.55 -26.84
CA ASP A 471 46.69 -2.42 -26.24
C ASP A 471 46.06 -1.04 -26.55
N LYS A 472 44.72 -0.99 -26.67
CA LYS A 472 43.92 0.22 -26.96
C LYS A 472 43.21 0.76 -25.71
N LEU A 473 43.86 0.66 -24.56
CA LEU A 473 43.30 1.17 -23.31
C LEU A 473 43.28 2.71 -23.28
N ALA A 474 42.23 3.29 -22.70
CA ALA A 474 42.14 4.72 -22.42
C ALA A 474 43.43 5.22 -21.70
N PRO A 475 43.88 6.45 -22.00
CA PRO A 475 45.17 6.97 -21.51
C PRO A 475 45.25 7.08 -19.98
N ASP A 476 44.11 7.07 -19.29
CA ASP A 476 44.04 7.13 -17.83
C ASP A 476 44.14 5.73 -17.20
N LEU A 477 43.61 4.70 -17.87
CA LEU A 477 43.76 3.30 -17.47
C LEU A 477 45.17 2.76 -17.76
N ASN A 478 45.81 3.21 -18.83
CA ASN A 478 47.15 2.72 -19.21
C ASN A 478 48.26 3.20 -18.24
N LYS A 479 47.98 4.20 -17.39
CA LYS A 479 48.89 4.69 -16.34
C LYS A 479 48.72 3.96 -15.01
N LEU A 480 47.65 3.18 -14.84
CA LEU A 480 47.38 2.43 -13.62
C LEU A 480 48.25 1.17 -13.54
N ASP A 481 48.55 0.74 -12.31
CA ASP A 481 49.29 -0.48 -12.08
C ASP A 481 48.42 -1.69 -12.44
N ARG A 482 48.88 -2.48 -13.42
CA ARG A 482 48.20 -3.69 -13.93
C ARG A 482 48.07 -4.79 -12.86
N SER A 483 48.83 -4.70 -11.76
CA SER A 483 48.81 -5.65 -10.63
C SER A 483 48.03 -5.15 -9.41
N MET A 484 47.29 -4.03 -9.54
CA MET A 484 46.57 -3.41 -8.42
C MET A 484 45.55 -4.38 -7.77
N PRO A 485 45.66 -4.65 -6.44
CA PRO A 485 44.69 -5.48 -5.73
C PRO A 485 43.37 -4.73 -5.51
N ARG A 486 42.27 -5.48 -5.34
CA ARG A 486 40.94 -4.93 -5.06
C ARG A 486 40.98 -4.05 -3.79
N PRO A 487 40.47 -2.80 -3.82
CA PRO A 487 40.34 -1.99 -2.62
C PRO A 487 39.42 -2.71 -1.63
N VAL A 488 39.91 -2.89 -0.39
CA VAL A 488 39.14 -3.53 0.67
C VAL A 488 37.95 -2.64 0.98
N ASN A 489 36.73 -3.14 0.78
CA ASN A 489 35.51 -2.47 1.24
C ASN A 489 35.67 -2.14 2.73
N GLU A 490 35.63 -0.85 3.08
CA GLU A 490 35.43 -0.46 4.47
C GLU A 490 34.13 -1.12 4.94
N VAL A 491 34.25 -1.99 5.95
CA VAL A 491 33.10 -2.62 6.61
C VAL A 491 32.18 -1.47 7.01
N GLN A 492 30.99 -1.39 6.41
CA GLN A 492 29.98 -0.43 6.83
C GLN A 492 29.84 -0.53 8.36
N PRO A 493 29.88 0.59 9.09
CA PRO A 493 29.88 0.54 10.53
C PRO A 493 28.63 -0.22 11.01
N PRO A 494 28.76 -1.04 12.08
CA PRO A 494 27.66 -1.86 12.56
C PRO A 494 26.43 -0.99 12.81
N VAL A 495 25.25 -1.48 12.41
CA VAL A 495 23.94 -0.78 12.46
C VAL A 495 23.67 -0.05 13.79
N ILE A 496 24.30 -0.49 14.87
CA ILE A 496 24.26 0.10 16.22
C ILE A 496 24.71 1.56 16.22
N THR A 497 25.73 1.96 15.45
CA THR A 497 26.20 3.36 15.40
C THR A 497 25.28 4.29 14.61
N SER A 498 24.24 3.76 13.96
CA SER A 498 23.27 4.53 13.16
C SER A 498 21.88 4.61 13.79
N ARG A 499 21.68 4.00 14.97
CA ARG A 499 20.41 4.07 15.70
C ARG A 499 20.51 5.18 16.72
N SER A 500 19.68 6.20 16.57
CA SER A 500 19.55 7.24 17.56
C SER A 500 18.58 6.85 18.68
N ASN A 501 18.96 7.03 19.93
CA ASN A 501 18.15 6.76 21.12
C ASN A 501 18.04 8.03 22.01
N VAL A 502 17.08 8.03 22.95
CA VAL A 502 16.79 9.20 23.83
C VAL A 502 17.98 9.61 24.70
N PHE A 503 18.92 8.69 24.94
CA PHE A 503 20.13 8.84 25.74
C PHE A 503 21.40 8.91 24.88
N ASP A 504 21.28 9.22 23.58
CA ASP A 504 22.47 9.47 22.75
C ASP A 504 23.27 10.67 23.29
N ASP A 505 24.59 10.53 23.31
CA ASP A 505 25.56 11.55 23.78
C ASP A 505 25.46 11.93 25.28
N ASP A 506 24.55 11.32 26.04
CA ASP A 506 24.42 11.55 27.47
C ASP A 506 25.27 10.58 28.33
N GLU A 507 25.24 10.74 29.66
CA GLU A 507 26.00 9.89 30.59
C GLU A 507 25.54 8.43 30.63
N PHE A 508 24.37 8.13 30.07
CA PHE A 508 23.70 6.84 30.05
C PHE A 508 23.62 6.23 28.64
N ASP A 509 24.41 6.74 27.70
CA ASP A 509 24.57 6.20 26.35
C ASP A 509 25.27 4.82 26.37
N VAL A 510 24.48 3.76 26.53
CA VAL A 510 24.95 2.36 26.62
C VAL A 510 25.47 1.83 25.28
N PHE A 511 25.16 2.50 24.16
CA PHE A 511 25.51 2.02 22.83
C PHE A 511 26.82 2.60 22.32
N ASN A 512 27.15 3.85 22.67
CA ASN A 512 28.41 4.47 22.31
C ASN A 512 29.47 4.45 23.42
N ARG A 513 29.07 4.18 24.68
CA ARG A 513 30.00 4.09 25.83
C ARG A 513 29.99 2.69 26.44
N ASP A 514 31.17 2.08 26.57
CA ASP A 514 31.35 0.76 27.18
C ASP A 514 31.20 0.75 28.72
N GLN A 515 31.14 1.92 29.34
CA GLN A 515 31.02 2.07 30.80
C GLN A 515 29.89 3.04 31.15
N VAL A 516 28.89 2.51 31.85
CA VAL A 516 27.78 3.28 32.41
C VAL A 516 28.07 3.54 33.89
N ASP A 517 27.82 4.76 34.38
CA ASP A 517 27.96 5.05 35.81
C ASP A 517 26.85 4.35 36.61
N MET A 518 27.23 3.24 37.24
CA MET A 518 26.37 2.39 38.05
C MET A 518 25.85 3.08 39.33
N SER A 519 26.36 4.27 39.68
CA SER A 519 25.90 5.05 40.84
C SER A 519 24.46 5.56 40.66
N ARG A 520 24.05 5.83 39.42
CA ARG A 520 22.71 6.31 39.04
C ARG A 520 21.74 5.16 38.71
N VAL A 521 22.24 3.93 38.58
CA VAL A 521 21.45 2.73 38.28
C VAL A 521 20.98 2.06 39.55
N TRP A 522 19.68 2.11 39.81
CA TRP A 522 19.09 1.51 41.00
C TRP A 522 18.10 0.40 40.65
N LYS A 523 18.24 -0.76 41.30
CA LYS A 523 17.29 -1.86 41.18
C LYS A 523 16.33 -1.85 42.37
N GLY A 524 15.16 -1.24 42.20
CA GLY A 524 14.11 -1.11 43.23
C GLY A 524 13.82 0.34 43.63
N ARG A 525 12.97 0.56 44.64
CA ARG A 525 12.67 1.92 45.16
C ARG A 525 13.88 2.51 45.88
N ARG A 526 14.38 3.64 45.37
CA ARG A 526 15.44 4.45 45.99
C ARG A 526 14.99 4.84 47.41
N LYS A 527 15.83 4.66 48.43
CA LYS A 527 15.64 5.35 49.72
C LYS A 527 15.94 6.83 49.47
N GLY A 528 14.91 7.60 49.13
CA GLY A 528 15.07 9.01 48.77
C GLY A 528 15.57 9.84 49.94
N GLU A 529 16.45 10.79 49.64
CA GLU A 529 16.61 12.02 50.41
C GLU A 529 15.26 12.75 50.48
N SER A 530 15.06 13.55 51.53
CA SER A 530 13.82 14.26 51.79
C SER A 530 13.38 15.06 50.55
N VAL A 531 12.13 14.86 50.11
CA VAL A 531 11.51 15.59 48.98
C VAL A 531 11.65 17.12 49.15
N ARG A 532 11.68 17.58 50.41
CA ARG A 532 11.86 18.99 50.79
C ARG A 532 13.26 19.53 50.50
N GLU A 533 14.26 18.68 50.52
CA GLU A 533 15.67 19.03 50.31
C GLU A 533 15.97 19.15 48.81
N MET A 534 15.40 18.25 47.98
CA MET A 534 15.44 18.36 46.52
C MET A 534 14.68 19.59 45.99
N LEU A 535 13.53 19.94 46.56
CA LEU A 535 12.75 21.14 46.15
C LEU A 535 13.42 22.46 46.52
N ASN A 536 14.32 22.46 47.51
CA ASN A 536 15.05 23.65 47.93
C ASN A 536 16.28 23.93 47.05
N ASP A 537 16.74 22.97 46.24
CA ASP A 537 17.85 23.17 45.32
C ASP A 537 17.37 23.88 44.04
N LYS A 538 17.40 25.21 44.06
CA LYS A 538 16.96 26.06 42.93
C LYS A 538 18.04 26.36 41.89
N ARG A 539 19.20 25.70 41.95
CA ARG A 539 20.33 25.98 41.03
C ARG A 539 19.94 25.83 39.56
N HIS A 540 19.10 24.86 39.23
CA HIS A 540 18.60 24.66 37.87
C HIS A 540 17.70 25.82 37.37
N VAL A 541 16.96 26.48 38.27
CA VAL A 541 16.12 27.64 37.92
C VAL A 541 16.99 28.84 37.57
N ASP A 542 18.09 29.05 38.30
CA ASP A 542 19.03 30.13 38.02
C ASP A 542 19.79 29.91 36.69
N GLU A 543 20.19 28.66 36.38
CA GLU A 543 20.83 28.31 35.09
C GLU A 543 19.91 28.48 33.88
N GLN A 544 18.62 28.20 34.03
CA GLN A 544 17.65 28.37 32.94
C GLN A 544 17.22 29.83 32.77
N ARG A 545 17.31 30.66 33.81
CA ARG A 545 16.86 32.06 33.80
C ARG A 545 17.59 32.90 32.75
N ASP A 546 18.88 32.68 32.56
CA ASP A 546 19.65 33.38 31.52
C ASP A 546 19.28 32.93 30.10
N ARG A 547 18.88 31.65 29.95
CA ARG A 547 18.34 31.10 28.70
C ARG A 547 16.94 31.64 28.38
N TYR A 548 16.11 31.88 29.39
CA TYR A 548 14.80 32.51 29.19
C TYR A 548 14.90 34.01 28.89
N ARG A 549 15.91 34.70 29.45
CA ARG A 549 16.22 36.10 29.12
C ARG A 549 16.57 36.31 27.65
N SER A 550 17.16 35.33 26.95
CA SER A 550 17.44 35.47 25.51
C SER A 550 16.18 35.44 24.62
N TYR A 551 15.03 35.01 25.14
CA TYR A 551 13.75 35.06 24.43
C TYR A 551 12.96 36.34 24.77
N GLN A 552 13.51 37.22 25.63
CA GLN A 552 12.89 38.48 26.02
C GLN A 552 13.19 39.57 24.98
N THR A 553 12.70 39.39 23.76
CA THR A 553 12.86 40.40 22.69
C THR A 553 11.66 40.43 21.74
N VAL A 554 10.44 40.51 22.27
CA VAL A 554 9.31 41.25 21.66
C VAL A 554 8.10 41.22 22.59
N VAL A 555 7.98 42.25 23.44
CA VAL A 555 6.67 42.78 23.84
C VAL A 555 6.84 44.30 23.76
N ASP A 556 6.07 44.94 22.90
CA ASP A 556 6.02 46.40 22.80
C ASP A 556 5.58 46.97 24.16
N GLU A 557 6.50 47.62 24.85
CA GLU A 557 6.22 48.34 26.10
C GLU A 557 5.35 49.57 25.76
N ILE A 558 4.07 49.52 26.10
CA ILE A 558 3.19 50.69 26.09
C ILE A 558 3.62 51.59 27.27
N PRO A 559 4.08 52.84 27.04
CA PRO A 559 4.54 53.70 28.13
C PRO A 559 3.35 54.19 28.94
N ILE A 560 3.22 53.71 30.18
CA ILE A 560 2.36 54.37 31.18
C ILE A 560 3.15 55.56 31.70
N THR A 561 2.78 56.77 31.25
CA THR A 561 3.28 58.01 31.83
C THR A 561 2.83 58.13 33.28
N SER A 562 3.75 58.04 34.21
CA SER A 562 3.51 58.32 35.64
C SER A 562 3.64 59.82 35.89
N ASP A 563 2.52 60.49 36.24
CA ASP A 563 2.53 61.84 36.80
C ASP A 563 3.07 61.85 38.26
N PRO A 564 3.66 62.95 38.75
CA PRO A 564 4.52 62.96 39.93
C PRO A 564 3.80 63.11 41.28
N ALA A 565 2.47 62.90 41.33
CA ALA A 565 1.68 63.01 42.55
C ALA A 565 1.07 61.65 42.87
N GLY A 566 1.77 60.88 43.70
CA GLY A 566 1.45 59.49 44.03
C GLY A 566 0.08 59.28 44.68
N ASN A 567 -0.95 59.17 43.85
CA ASN A 567 -2.23 58.57 44.20
C ASN A 567 -2.94 58.09 42.93
N GLN A 568 -3.19 56.78 42.82
CA GLN A 568 -4.21 56.27 41.89
C GLN A 568 -4.73 54.91 42.37
N GLY A 569 -5.89 54.95 43.01
CA GLY A 569 -6.88 53.89 42.85
C GLY A 569 -7.69 54.17 41.58
N GLY A 570 -7.90 53.12 40.79
CA GLY A 570 -9.12 52.83 40.04
C GLY A 570 -9.46 53.71 38.84
N ALA A 571 -9.24 53.17 37.64
CA ALA A 571 -10.31 52.96 36.65
C ALA A 571 -9.76 52.19 35.45
N TYR A 572 -10.02 50.89 35.37
CA TYR A 572 -10.56 50.14 34.21
C TYR A 572 -10.70 48.69 34.67
N GLY A 573 -11.94 48.21 34.73
CA GLY A 573 -12.32 46.91 35.27
C GLY A 573 -11.96 45.78 34.33
N PHE A 574 -11.38 44.72 34.89
CA PHE A 574 -11.29 43.41 34.27
C PHE A 574 -11.43 42.38 35.40
N ASP A 575 -12.68 42.19 35.80
CA ASP A 575 -13.13 41.15 36.72
C ASP A 575 -14.03 40.26 35.87
N ASP A 576 -13.44 39.26 35.19
CA ASP A 576 -14.18 38.09 34.63
C ASP A 576 -13.27 36.95 34.11
N TYR A 577 -12.27 36.52 34.89
CA TYR A 577 -11.63 35.22 34.66
C TYR A 577 -11.54 34.47 35.98
N ASP A 578 -12.67 33.87 36.34
CA ASP A 578 -12.82 32.88 37.40
C ASP A 578 -12.20 31.56 36.90
N ASP A 579 -10.89 31.38 37.11
CA ASP A 579 -10.14 30.17 36.76
C ASP A 579 -10.24 29.12 37.86
N GLU A 580 -11.47 28.77 38.24
CA GLU A 580 -11.78 27.56 39.01
C GLU A 580 -11.54 26.34 38.11
N TYR A 581 -10.28 25.93 38.03
CA TYR A 581 -9.85 24.72 37.34
C TYR A 581 -10.45 23.49 38.04
N ASP A 582 -11.45 22.88 37.41
CA ASP A 582 -12.03 21.59 37.80
C ASP A 582 -10.98 20.47 37.63
N ASP A 583 -10.36 20.05 38.73
CA ASP A 583 -9.36 18.99 38.81
C ASP A 583 -9.96 17.58 38.80
N THR A 584 -11.24 17.44 38.44
CA THR A 584 -11.94 16.14 38.38
C THR A 584 -11.52 15.26 37.18
N TYR A 585 -10.75 15.79 36.21
CA TYR A 585 -10.38 15.05 34.99
C TYR A 585 -8.92 14.58 34.88
N ASP A 586 -8.12 14.65 35.95
CA ASP A 586 -6.74 14.11 35.97
C ASP A 586 -6.62 12.70 36.57
N ILE A 587 -7.74 11.99 36.81
CA ILE A 587 -7.73 10.59 37.29
C ILE A 587 -7.85 9.59 36.13
N ASN A 588 -8.14 10.04 34.91
CA ASN A 588 -8.27 9.11 33.78
C ASN A 588 -6.89 8.81 33.18
N GLN A 589 -6.36 7.67 33.63
CA GLN A 589 -5.17 6.98 33.16
C GLN A 589 -5.34 6.58 31.68
N VAL A 590 -5.17 7.52 30.75
CA VAL A 590 -5.15 7.27 29.32
C VAL A 590 -3.77 6.76 28.90
N GLY A 591 -3.66 5.43 28.80
CA GLY A 591 -2.44 4.77 28.33
C GLY A 591 -2.50 3.24 28.34
N ALA A 592 -3.67 2.63 28.10
CA ALA A 592 -3.82 1.18 28.11
C ALA A 592 -4.86 0.65 27.10
N ASN A 593 -4.98 1.28 25.92
CA ASN A 593 -5.86 0.79 24.86
C ASN A 593 -5.18 0.87 23.47
N ASP A 594 -3.94 0.37 23.39
CA ASP A 594 -3.46 -0.20 22.14
C ASP A 594 -4.25 -1.50 21.91
N LEU A 595 -5.27 -1.41 21.05
CA LEU A 595 -6.12 -2.54 20.66
C LEU A 595 -5.37 -3.39 19.61
N ASP A 596 -4.75 -4.48 20.08
CA ASP A 596 -4.48 -5.63 19.22
C ASP A 596 -5.84 -6.29 18.85
N GLU A 597 -6.03 -6.58 17.57
CA GLU A 597 -7.25 -7.15 16.98
C GLU A 597 -7.63 -8.51 17.61
N ASP A 598 -8.73 -8.55 18.34
CA ASP A 598 -9.23 -9.69 19.13
C ASP A 598 -10.26 -10.58 18.37
N ASP A 599 -10.29 -10.53 17.03
CA ASP A 599 -11.35 -11.18 16.24
C ASP A 599 -11.14 -12.69 15.95
N GLU A 600 -10.02 -13.29 16.37
CA GLU A 600 -9.79 -14.74 16.18
C GLU A 600 -10.19 -15.63 17.39
N LEU A 601 -10.53 -15.05 18.55
CA LEU A 601 -10.78 -15.83 19.79
C LEU A 601 -12.25 -16.17 20.06
N LEU A 602 -13.20 -15.51 19.38
CA LEU A 602 -14.63 -15.77 19.57
C LEU A 602 -15.15 -17.01 18.82
N ASN A 603 -14.41 -17.51 17.82
CA ASN A 603 -14.78 -18.71 17.06
C ASN A 603 -14.41 -20.04 17.75
N ARG A 604 -13.87 -20.02 18.99
CA ARG A 604 -13.48 -21.24 19.74
C ARG A 604 -14.28 -21.52 21.01
N ARG A 605 -15.34 -20.76 21.29
CA ARG A 605 -16.21 -20.97 22.46
C ARG A 605 -17.66 -21.20 22.02
N PRO A 606 -18.20 -22.44 22.06
CA PRO A 606 -19.63 -22.61 22.02
C PRO A 606 -20.24 -22.01 23.29
N PHE A 607 -21.22 -21.12 23.12
CA PHE A 607 -21.94 -20.48 24.21
C PHE A 607 -22.72 -21.56 25.00
N THR A 608 -22.31 -21.84 26.23
CA THR A 608 -23.03 -22.77 27.12
C THR A 608 -24.11 -22.01 27.86
N THR A 609 -25.37 -22.19 27.44
CA THR A 609 -26.53 -21.59 28.12
C THR A 609 -26.69 -22.19 29.52
N PRO A 610 -26.76 -21.39 30.59
CA PRO A 610 -26.99 -21.90 31.94
C PRO A 610 -28.31 -22.67 32.03
N GLN A 611 -28.30 -23.83 32.69
CA GLN A 611 -29.42 -24.79 32.79
C GLN A 611 -30.71 -24.22 33.45
N VAL A 612 -30.66 -23.00 34.00
CA VAL A 612 -31.84 -22.27 34.50
C VAL A 612 -32.67 -21.67 33.36
N LEU A 613 -32.08 -21.51 32.17
CA LEU A 613 -32.73 -20.91 30.99
C LEU A 613 -33.25 -21.92 29.96
N SER A 614 -33.02 -23.24 30.14
CA SER A 614 -33.60 -24.26 29.26
C SER A 614 -35.02 -24.61 29.72
N MET A 615 -36.00 -23.81 29.30
CA MET A 615 -37.42 -24.20 29.36
C MET A 615 -37.66 -25.25 28.27
N GLY A 616 -38.18 -26.41 28.66
CA GLY A 616 -38.40 -27.54 27.76
C GLY A 616 -39.41 -27.25 26.65
N ARG A 617 -39.04 -27.62 25.42
CA ARG A 617 -39.99 -27.93 24.35
C ARG A 617 -39.34 -28.91 23.36
N LYS A 618 -40.00 -30.07 23.19
CA LYS A 618 -39.72 -31.13 22.23
C LYS A 618 -40.25 -30.75 20.83
N GLY A 619 -39.60 -31.29 19.78
CA GLY A 619 -40.08 -31.38 18.39
C GLY A 619 -39.00 -30.92 17.40
N GLU A 620 -38.09 -31.80 16.99
CA GLU A 620 -38.09 -32.58 15.71
C GLU A 620 -37.19 -31.90 14.67
N GLU A 621 -35.97 -32.43 14.54
CA GLU A 621 -34.99 -32.16 13.47
C GLU A 621 -35.05 -33.34 12.48
N GLU A 622 -34.99 -33.06 11.16
CA GLU A 622 -34.61 -34.05 10.14
C GLU A 622 -33.08 -34.05 9.98
N GLU A 623 -32.52 -35.25 9.93
CA GLU A 623 -31.10 -35.62 9.93
C GLU A 623 -30.51 -35.70 8.51
N GLU A 624 -29.19 -35.48 8.40
CA GLU A 624 -28.22 -36.32 7.65
C GLU A 624 -26.81 -35.93 8.15
N GLU A 625 -26.25 -36.66 9.12
CA GLU A 625 -25.39 -37.88 9.05
C GLU A 625 -23.88 -37.60 8.94
N GLY A 626 -23.11 -38.23 9.85
CA GLY A 626 -21.65 -38.21 9.89
C GLY A 626 -21.07 -38.66 11.24
N GLU A 627 -21.03 -39.98 11.44
CA GLU A 627 -20.62 -40.81 12.59
C GLU A 627 -19.32 -40.40 13.34
N GLU A 628 -19.31 -40.40 14.68
CA GLU A 628 -18.16 -40.88 15.50
C GLU A 628 -18.59 -41.40 16.89
N GLU A 629 -17.83 -42.38 17.38
CA GLU A 629 -18.14 -43.41 18.39
C GLU A 629 -18.47 -42.95 19.82
N VAL A 630 -19.34 -43.75 20.46
CA VAL A 630 -19.90 -43.61 21.80
C VAL A 630 -18.96 -44.16 22.88
N GLU A 631 -18.47 -43.32 23.81
CA GLU A 631 -18.04 -43.76 25.15
C GLU A 631 -19.15 -43.42 26.16
N GLU A 632 -19.79 -44.44 26.71
CA GLU A 632 -20.83 -44.38 27.73
C GLU A 632 -20.36 -43.67 29.01
N LYS A 633 -21.21 -42.78 29.54
CA LYS A 633 -21.13 -42.33 30.94
C LYS A 633 -22.44 -42.61 31.65
N GLU A 634 -22.48 -43.76 32.30
CA GLU A 634 -23.45 -44.05 33.34
C GLU A 634 -23.24 -43.17 34.59
N ASP A 635 -24.38 -42.79 35.14
CA ASP A 635 -24.70 -42.45 36.53
C ASP A 635 -24.22 -41.15 37.19
N ALA A 636 -25.11 -40.16 37.07
CA ALA A 636 -25.82 -39.49 38.17
C ALA A 636 -25.03 -39.28 39.49
N VAL A 637 -24.33 -38.15 39.58
CA VAL A 637 -23.86 -37.63 40.87
C VAL A 637 -24.99 -36.82 41.52
N LYS A 638 -25.52 -37.36 42.62
CA LYS A 638 -26.52 -36.73 43.49
C LYS A 638 -26.08 -35.31 43.89
N ARG A 639 -26.96 -34.34 43.65
CA ARG A 639 -26.93 -32.99 44.22
C ARG A 639 -27.00 -33.11 45.74
N ASP A 640 -25.87 -32.93 46.42
CA ASP A 640 -25.73 -32.40 47.80
C ASP A 640 -24.37 -32.81 48.43
N GLN A 641 -23.26 -32.54 47.75
CA GLN A 641 -21.93 -32.56 48.38
C GLN A 641 -21.20 -31.27 48.06
N PHE A 642 -21.43 -30.27 48.92
CA PHE A 642 -20.85 -28.93 48.84
C PHE A 642 -19.34 -28.90 49.13
N VAL A 643 -18.74 -29.97 49.66
CA VAL A 643 -17.27 -30.16 49.74
C VAL A 643 -16.95 -31.65 49.57
N GLN A 644 -16.21 -32.03 48.52
CA GLN A 644 -15.68 -33.39 48.36
C GLN A 644 -14.40 -33.59 49.18
N ASP A 645 -14.27 -34.75 49.82
CA ASP A 645 -13.12 -35.10 50.66
C ASP A 645 -11.81 -35.17 49.82
N PRO A 646 -10.74 -34.41 50.17
CA PRO A 646 -9.51 -34.31 49.36
C PRO A 646 -8.77 -35.62 49.13
N ALA A 647 -8.99 -36.63 49.97
CA ALA A 647 -8.41 -37.97 49.80
C ALA A 647 -8.97 -38.68 48.57
N VAL A 648 -10.29 -38.61 48.37
CA VAL A 648 -10.99 -39.24 47.24
C VAL A 648 -10.64 -38.53 45.92
N LEU A 649 -10.42 -37.21 45.96
CA LEU A 649 -9.92 -36.44 44.82
C LEU A 649 -8.51 -36.85 44.41
N ARG A 650 -7.62 -37.12 45.37
CA ARG A 650 -6.26 -37.62 45.10
C ARG A 650 -6.28 -39.03 44.52
N GLU A 651 -7.09 -39.92 45.09
CA GLU A 651 -7.24 -41.28 44.60
C GLU A 651 -7.78 -41.33 43.16
N ARG A 652 -8.81 -40.52 42.86
CA ARG A 652 -9.38 -40.43 41.50
C ARG A 652 -8.43 -39.75 40.50
N ALA A 653 -7.54 -38.88 40.98
CA ALA A 653 -6.48 -38.29 40.15
C ALA A 653 -5.36 -39.31 39.87
N GLU A 654 -4.97 -40.12 40.85
CA GLU A 654 -4.01 -41.21 40.65
C GLU A 654 -4.56 -42.30 39.73
N ALA A 655 -5.84 -42.67 39.88
CA ALA A 655 -6.52 -43.62 38.98
C ALA A 655 -6.53 -43.11 37.53
N ARG A 656 -6.81 -41.82 37.30
CA ARG A 656 -6.72 -41.21 35.97
C ARG A 656 -5.28 -41.17 35.44
N ARG A 657 -4.30 -40.93 36.31
CA ARG A 657 -2.88 -40.95 35.93
C ARG A 657 -2.43 -42.36 35.55
N LEU A 658 -2.86 -43.38 36.28
CA LEU A 658 -2.62 -44.80 35.99
C LEU A 658 -3.30 -45.25 34.68
N ALA A 659 -4.55 -44.84 34.43
CA ALA A 659 -5.26 -45.15 33.19
C ALA A 659 -4.58 -44.54 31.96
N MET A 660 -4.14 -43.27 32.05
CA MET A 660 -3.33 -42.63 31.00
C MET A 660 -1.97 -43.33 30.79
N GLN A 661 -1.35 -43.82 31.86
CA GLN A 661 -0.07 -44.52 31.78
C GLN A 661 -0.21 -45.91 31.13
N ASN A 662 -1.34 -46.58 31.33
CA ASN A 662 -1.69 -47.82 30.63
C ASN A 662 -2.02 -47.59 29.14
N ARG A 663 -2.72 -46.51 28.78
CA ARG A 663 -3.06 -46.18 27.38
C ARG A 663 -1.84 -45.78 26.54
N ARG A 664 -0.78 -45.25 27.16
CA ARG A 664 0.39 -44.70 26.46
C ARG A 664 1.61 -45.63 26.39
N GLY A 665 1.51 -46.83 26.96
CA GLY A 665 2.60 -47.80 27.03
C GLY A 665 3.72 -47.37 27.98
N TYR A 666 4.12 -48.25 28.89
CA TYR A 666 5.22 -48.01 29.81
C TYR A 666 6.57 -48.04 29.08
N ARG A 667 7.20 -46.87 28.87
CA ARG A 667 8.64 -46.81 28.57
C ARG A 667 9.42 -46.69 29.88
N PRO A 668 10.34 -47.63 30.18
CA PRO A 668 11.21 -47.49 31.34
C PRO A 668 11.98 -46.16 31.27
N PRO A 669 12.21 -45.48 32.39
CA PRO A 669 13.06 -44.30 32.41
C PRO A 669 14.50 -44.68 31.99
N PRO A 670 15.19 -43.88 31.16
CA PRO A 670 16.58 -44.15 30.82
C PRO A 670 17.44 -44.10 32.10
N GLN A 671 18.25 -45.14 32.30
CA GLN A 671 19.19 -45.24 33.43
C GLN A 671 20.40 -44.32 33.20
N SER A 672 20.24 -43.00 33.29
CA SER A 672 21.39 -42.09 33.48
C SER A 672 20.92 -40.70 33.90
N ASN A 673 20.52 -40.53 35.15
CA ASN A 673 20.49 -39.19 35.75
C ASN A 673 21.67 -39.09 36.71
N VAL A 674 22.74 -38.43 36.25
CA VAL A 674 23.91 -38.15 37.10
C VAL A 674 23.57 -36.93 37.97
N VAL A 675 23.45 -37.12 39.28
CA VAL A 675 23.15 -36.05 40.24
C VAL A 675 24.43 -35.26 40.52
N GLY A 676 24.40 -33.95 40.27
CA GLY A 676 25.53 -33.06 40.56
C GLY A 676 25.78 -32.88 42.06
N GLY A 677 27.04 -32.66 42.43
CA GLY A 677 27.44 -32.44 43.82
C GLY A 677 27.00 -31.07 44.37
N PRO A 678 27.04 -30.88 45.71
CA PRO A 678 26.63 -29.64 46.36
C PRO A 678 27.49 -28.42 45.95
N LYS A 679 26.87 -27.24 45.98
CA LYS A 679 27.39 -25.97 45.44
C LYS A 679 28.73 -25.60 46.09
N GLY A 680 29.78 -25.40 45.27
CA GLY A 680 31.11 -24.96 45.72
C GLY A 680 32.24 -25.99 45.59
N ARG A 681 31.95 -27.25 45.20
CA ARG A 681 32.96 -28.19 44.70
C ARG A 681 32.74 -28.45 43.21
N GLY A 682 33.83 -28.52 42.44
CA GLY A 682 33.80 -28.73 40.99
C GLY A 682 33.00 -29.98 40.62
N GLN A 683 32.28 -29.91 39.50
CA GLN A 683 31.39 -30.97 39.03
C GLN A 683 32.17 -31.98 38.17
N THR A 684 31.77 -33.26 38.19
CA THR A 684 32.43 -34.31 37.40
C THR A 684 32.14 -34.15 35.91
N GLN A 685 33.06 -34.59 35.04
CA GLN A 685 32.96 -34.43 33.58
C GLN A 685 31.68 -35.06 32.99
N GLU A 686 31.15 -36.10 33.63
CA GLU A 686 29.92 -36.78 33.22
C GLU A 686 28.67 -35.93 33.48
N THR A 687 28.63 -35.20 34.61
CA THR A 687 27.53 -34.26 34.92
C THR A 687 27.50 -33.05 33.99
N THR A 688 28.66 -32.57 33.54
CA THR A 688 28.73 -31.43 32.60
C THR A 688 28.35 -31.84 31.18
N GLN A 689 28.72 -33.04 30.72
CA GLN A 689 28.26 -33.58 29.44
C GLN A 689 26.76 -33.84 29.41
N ASP A 690 26.19 -34.43 30.47
CA ASP A 690 24.74 -34.66 30.57
C ASP A 690 23.96 -33.33 30.57
N ARG A 691 24.48 -32.31 31.26
CA ARG A 691 23.89 -30.96 31.26
C ARG A 691 23.97 -30.30 29.88
N ARG A 692 25.09 -30.40 29.17
CA ARG A 692 25.23 -29.90 27.79
C ARG A 692 24.24 -30.58 26.85
N ARG A 693 24.07 -31.90 26.98
CA ARG A 693 23.12 -32.67 26.15
C ARG A 693 21.67 -32.28 26.42
N LYS A 694 21.33 -32.02 27.70
CA LYS A 694 20.02 -31.50 28.12
C LYS A 694 19.77 -30.07 27.65
N GLU A 695 20.80 -29.22 27.57
CA GLU A 695 20.67 -27.87 27.02
C GLU A 695 20.54 -27.84 25.49
N MET A 696 21.32 -28.64 24.76
CA MET A 696 21.19 -28.74 23.30
C MET A 696 19.81 -29.24 22.85
N ASN A 697 19.18 -30.13 23.62
CA ASN A 697 17.84 -30.64 23.30
C ASN A 697 16.69 -29.81 23.91
N LYS A 698 16.99 -28.71 24.61
CA LYS A 698 16.00 -27.86 25.28
C LYS A 698 15.13 -27.09 24.28
N SER A 699 15.67 -26.74 23.11
CA SER A 699 14.95 -26.10 22.01
C SER A 699 13.94 -27.02 21.32
N ARG A 700 14.22 -28.34 21.29
CA ARG A 700 13.48 -29.31 20.47
C ARG A 700 12.21 -29.85 21.12
N GLY A 701 12.05 -29.71 22.44
CA GLY A 701 10.92 -30.31 23.19
C GLY A 701 10.13 -29.38 24.10
N VAL A 702 10.61 -28.17 24.41
CA VAL A 702 10.00 -27.32 25.45
C VAL A 702 9.11 -26.20 24.88
N ASN A 703 9.30 -25.80 23.62
CA ASN A 703 8.52 -24.69 23.03
C ASN A 703 7.10 -25.06 22.59
N HIS A 704 6.81 -26.34 22.32
CA HIS A 704 5.49 -26.72 21.80
C HIS A 704 4.37 -26.81 22.83
N ASN A 705 4.67 -26.74 24.14
CA ASN A 705 3.63 -26.90 25.17
C ASN A 705 3.55 -25.76 26.20
N ARG A 706 4.40 -24.73 26.07
CA ARG A 706 4.34 -23.55 26.96
C ARG A 706 3.13 -22.67 26.65
N ARG A 707 2.81 -22.47 25.37
CA ARG A 707 1.63 -21.71 24.94
C ARG A 707 0.34 -22.44 25.37
N ALA A 708 0.23 -23.74 25.07
CA ALA A 708 -0.91 -24.56 25.50
C ALA A 708 -1.11 -24.62 27.03
N MET A 709 -0.03 -24.71 27.83
CA MET A 709 -0.14 -24.70 29.30
C MET A 709 -0.38 -23.30 29.88
N ALA A 710 0.09 -22.24 29.23
CA ALA A 710 -0.23 -20.87 29.58
C ALA A 710 -1.71 -20.55 29.29
N ASP A 711 -2.21 -20.96 28.12
CA ASP A 711 -3.61 -20.84 27.72
C ASP A 711 -4.52 -21.67 28.64
N ARG A 712 -4.09 -22.87 29.04
CA ARG A 712 -4.81 -23.70 30.01
C ARG A 712 -4.85 -23.11 31.42
N LYS A 713 -3.83 -22.33 31.81
CA LYS A 713 -3.83 -21.57 33.08
C LYS A 713 -4.71 -20.32 32.98
N ARG A 714 -4.67 -19.60 31.86
CA ARG A 714 -5.55 -18.44 31.58
C ARG A 714 -7.03 -18.85 31.55
N ASN A 715 -7.35 -19.99 30.94
CA ASN A 715 -8.71 -20.54 30.92
C ASN A 715 -9.20 -21.09 32.27
N LYS A 716 -8.32 -21.28 33.27
CA LYS A 716 -8.69 -21.83 34.59
C LYS A 716 -8.89 -20.78 35.68
N GLY A 717 -8.86 -19.48 35.35
CA GLY A 717 -9.21 -18.40 36.27
C GLY A 717 -8.44 -18.47 37.59
N MET A 718 -7.19 -18.01 37.62
CA MET A 718 -6.56 -17.72 38.91
C MET A 718 -7.18 -16.45 39.48
N ILE A 719 -7.96 -16.61 40.54
CA ILE A 719 -8.29 -15.56 41.49
C ILE A 719 -7.07 -15.41 42.40
N PRO A 720 -6.34 -14.29 42.39
CA PRO A 720 -5.39 -14.00 43.45
C PRO A 720 -6.18 -13.58 44.69
N SER A 721 -5.91 -14.26 45.80
CA SER A 721 -6.31 -13.90 47.16
C SER A 721 -5.70 -12.58 47.61
#